data_AF-A0A2D4S242-F1
#
_entry.id   AF-A0A2D4S242-F1
#
_cell.length_a   1.000
_cell.length_b   1.000
_cell.length_c   1.000
_cell.angle_alpha   90.00
_cell.angle_beta   90.00
_cell.angle_gamma   90.00
#
_symmetry.space_group_name_H-M   'P 1'
#
loop_
_entity.id
_entity.type
_entity.pdbx_description
1 polymer ?
#
loop_
_entity_poly.entity_id
_entity_poly.type
_entity_poly.pdbx_seq_one_letter_code
_entity_poly.pdbx_strand_id
1 'polypeptide(L)'
;MNHTLFKRTLAFSLIALLAACGGGSGGDNVKKAAQEIPLSPATEKAIASGDASEVSDVELQNGVITTINTQRKAYLAIKAKLLQLNPDGSARNDQTSLTAIHWDPSHDSAKLRSKFGYNDSLLISDASHSSTAGSTELAIIGRDDKARYLILGSSPMRTTQRFDGSVNDQMNQLLMNSLEWLSARNNFNESPLNVVIAQMSDSYYFPDRTATRNWLDTQFSDKVKYNDKGACDGEQLGLCLTQDTDVLIVSQVNGSEQLNPEILAAIKAAQDNGIGVMYTHNDGGITELGRELFEHFNVSYNGDNYWSKYYLKAQDMRQHINQAPPYVRDIQAMLNTLSAQTKFNFNQCEGENCSTVTHFNRDFMNGATHVRNMMSNLDRQHINIFDHPNEYQLEKLLVLLGDRYRQQVVFPMGRDTTDANEFIQSIYADMSVYNYRSMNPVQADLGNFSRTDFSHITPVNQTVNLISKRHFRSAGVYVIPGQTVRITRTDNSPVNTKVAVNSQRAASTHWFATGNAYNRPKYLQSTQIPIANGQTLSFTSPYGGPLQIFFDANDQAVSFEIENIGLHPYWNGAEDNAEFEARLNAGEFDWAELSTSGFEVHSQLEKMRKSMTDWGSTAADMALATERYVSNLPHVLAGFEGPGIDVMAEVHDFADTNGFDVQNIDIVKHMNADQPTCGWGCSGNPYDAGWNFSPIGHGDIHELGHGLEKGKFRFGNWEGHSTTNFYSYHSKYHYFLDTGKDPSCQSLPFEALFNILNDSRKEADPVAFIENKELNSWSYGAAMYIQMMMAAQDKGTLSDGWMLLPRLHIMEREFWQATRNDENWANKKDALGFSNFNRTEAGALNNNDWLNIALSKVTQLDMRQYLTMWGFPAGTQASAQVAALSLPAMSETFYASTGNGFCKGLDKTPLSVDGSTVWPL
;
A
#
# COMPACT_ATOMS: atom_id res chain seq x y z
N MET A 1 44.08 19.16 -61.91
CA MET A 1 43.54 20.52 -62.05
C MET A 1 43.80 21.20 -60.71
N ASN A 2 44.73 22.15 -60.59
CA ASN A 2 44.58 23.59 -60.91
C ASN A 2 43.30 24.15 -60.28
N HIS A 3 43.26 25.14 -59.37
CA HIS A 3 44.25 26.06 -58.74
C HIS A 3 43.65 26.52 -57.37
N THR A 4 44.29 27.20 -56.39
CA THR A 4 45.61 27.84 -56.15
C THR A 4 45.86 27.78 -54.61
N LEU A 5 47.08 27.66 -54.07
CA LEU A 5 47.98 28.72 -53.56
C LEU A 5 47.30 29.81 -52.68
N PHE A 6 47.83 30.27 -51.54
CA PHE A 6 49.20 30.15 -50.99
C PHE A 6 49.28 30.54 -49.49
N LYS A 7 50.23 29.92 -48.75
CA LYS A 7 51.27 30.54 -47.86
C LYS A 7 50.88 31.60 -46.79
N ARG A 8 51.58 31.85 -45.67
CA ARG A 8 52.70 31.32 -44.82
C ARG A 8 52.89 32.40 -43.69
N THR A 9 53.71 32.32 -42.63
CA THR A 9 54.65 31.35 -42.00
C THR A 9 54.89 31.84 -40.55
N LEU A 10 55.25 30.94 -39.62
CA LEU A 10 55.95 31.14 -38.31
C LEU A 10 55.91 32.52 -37.62
N ALA A 11 55.70 32.49 -36.29
CA ALA A 11 56.76 32.93 -35.36
C ALA A 11 56.65 32.24 -33.99
N PHE A 12 57.80 31.76 -33.47
CA PHE A 12 58.00 31.38 -32.07
C PHE A 12 57.95 32.61 -31.15
N SER A 13 57.64 32.41 -29.87
CA SER A 13 58.42 33.01 -28.77
C SER A 13 58.23 32.26 -27.46
N LEU A 14 59.36 31.90 -26.84
CA LEU A 14 59.47 31.33 -25.50
C LEU A 14 59.89 32.47 -24.56
N ILE A 15 59.16 32.74 -23.48
CA ILE A 15 59.67 33.53 -22.34
C ILE A 15 59.21 32.84 -21.04
N ALA A 16 60.14 32.71 -20.11
CA ALA A 16 59.90 32.16 -18.77
C ALA A 16 60.20 33.21 -17.69
N LEU A 17 59.64 32.97 -16.50
CA LEU A 17 59.99 33.58 -15.21
C LEU A 17 59.76 35.09 -15.02
N LEU A 18 58.79 35.41 -14.17
CA LEU A 18 58.96 36.31 -13.03
C LEU A 18 57.92 35.95 -11.96
N ALA A 19 58.33 35.91 -10.69
CA ALA A 19 57.48 35.61 -9.55
C ALA A 19 57.53 36.76 -8.54
N ALA A 20 56.38 37.25 -8.08
CA ALA A 20 56.20 37.90 -6.77
C ALA A 20 54.71 38.23 -6.50
N CYS A 21 54.25 37.88 -5.30
CA CYS A 21 53.20 38.54 -4.49
C CYS A 21 51.91 39.07 -5.17
N GLY A 22 50.81 38.32 -5.01
CA GLY A 22 49.44 38.81 -5.11
C GLY A 22 48.56 38.07 -4.08
N GLY A 23 47.81 38.79 -3.26
CA GLY A 23 47.08 38.24 -2.11
C GLY A 23 45.93 37.30 -2.50
N GLY A 24 45.57 36.39 -1.59
CA GLY A 24 44.57 35.37 -1.84
C GLY A 24 43.16 35.93 -2.01
N SER A 25 42.53 35.64 -3.15
CA SER A 25 41.09 35.48 -3.25
C SER A 25 40.84 34.00 -3.51
N GLY A 26 40.34 33.29 -2.48
CA GLY A 26 39.90 31.91 -2.61
C GLY A 26 38.58 31.89 -3.39
N GLY A 27 38.67 31.86 -4.72
CA GLY A 27 37.49 31.66 -5.55
C GLY A 27 36.88 30.30 -5.24
N ASP A 28 35.66 30.30 -4.68
CA ASP A 28 34.86 29.11 -4.40
C ASP A 28 34.50 28.42 -5.73
N ASN A 29 35.44 27.63 -6.27
CA ASN A 29 35.26 26.73 -7.41
C ASN A 29 34.42 25.51 -6.97
N VAL A 30 33.20 25.79 -6.52
CA VAL A 30 32.19 24.79 -6.22
C VAL A 30 31.03 25.03 -7.19
N LYS A 31 31.15 24.49 -8.42
CA LYS A 31 29.98 24.20 -9.27
C LYS A 31 29.01 23.26 -8.51
N LYS A 32 27.84 22.92 -9.09
CA LYS A 32 26.78 22.05 -8.52
C LYS A 32 27.28 20.96 -7.57
N ALA A 33 26.47 20.49 -6.62
CA ALA A 33 26.85 19.40 -5.70
C ALA A 33 27.20 18.05 -6.38
N ALA A 34 27.13 17.98 -7.72
CA ALA A 34 28.11 17.24 -8.50
C ALA A 34 29.55 17.80 -8.30
N GLN A 35 30.17 17.47 -7.15
CA GLN A 35 31.51 16.90 -7.28
C GLN A 35 31.34 15.73 -8.25
N GLU A 36 32.10 15.67 -9.34
CA GLU A 36 32.08 14.51 -10.24
C GLU A 36 32.26 13.27 -9.38
N ILE A 37 31.17 12.52 -9.17
CA ILE A 37 31.20 11.30 -8.37
C ILE A 37 31.99 10.32 -9.23
N PRO A 38 33.19 9.89 -8.82
CA PRO A 38 34.08 9.14 -9.69
C PRO A 38 33.52 7.74 -9.88
N LEU A 39 32.79 7.55 -10.97
CA LEU A 39 32.20 6.29 -11.41
C LEU A 39 33.03 5.70 -12.55
N SER A 40 32.87 4.40 -12.83
CA SER A 40 33.45 3.82 -14.04
C SER A 40 32.64 4.25 -15.27
N PRO A 41 33.24 4.34 -16.47
CA PRO A 41 32.51 4.65 -17.70
C PRO A 41 31.36 3.67 -18.00
N ALA A 42 31.47 2.42 -17.54
CA ALA A 42 30.40 1.43 -17.62
C ALA A 42 29.21 1.81 -16.71
N THR A 43 29.48 2.20 -15.47
CA THR A 43 28.46 2.70 -14.54
C THR A 43 27.81 3.99 -15.04
N GLU A 44 28.56 4.92 -15.61
CA GLU A 44 28.01 6.15 -16.21
C GLU A 44 27.09 5.83 -17.40
N LYS A 45 27.50 4.92 -18.28
CA LYS A 45 26.67 4.42 -19.38
C LYS A 45 25.38 3.78 -18.85
N ALA A 46 25.47 2.95 -17.81
CA ALA A 46 24.30 2.30 -17.18
C ALA A 46 23.34 3.31 -16.54
N ILE A 47 23.85 4.36 -15.88
CA ILE A 47 23.05 5.47 -15.36
C ILE A 47 22.33 6.25 -16.47
N ALA A 48 22.97 6.39 -17.64
CA ALA A 48 22.42 7.14 -18.77
C ALA A 48 21.43 6.35 -19.63
N SER A 49 21.60 5.03 -19.77
CA SER A 49 20.72 4.16 -20.57
C SER A 49 19.65 3.43 -19.75
N GLY A 50 19.86 3.31 -18.43
CA GLY A 50 19.13 2.39 -17.57
C GLY A 50 19.60 0.93 -17.67
N ASP A 51 20.57 0.60 -18.52
CA ASP A 51 20.99 -0.79 -18.77
C ASP A 51 22.22 -1.19 -17.94
N ALA A 52 22.03 -2.19 -17.06
CA ALA A 52 23.06 -2.78 -16.22
C ALA A 52 23.83 -3.96 -16.89
N SER A 53 23.59 -4.25 -18.17
CA SER A 53 24.17 -5.41 -18.88
C SER A 53 25.70 -5.43 -18.91
N GLU A 54 26.34 -4.26 -19.13
CA GLU A 54 27.78 -4.10 -19.32
C GLU A 54 28.57 -3.77 -18.04
N VAL A 55 27.91 -3.62 -16.88
CA VAL A 55 28.55 -3.22 -15.62
C VAL A 55 28.45 -4.34 -14.57
N SER A 56 29.50 -4.50 -13.75
CA SER A 56 29.49 -5.47 -12.66
C SER A 56 28.66 -5.01 -11.45
N ASP A 57 28.16 -5.97 -10.68
CA ASP A 57 27.51 -5.72 -9.39
C ASP A 57 28.47 -5.05 -8.40
N VAL A 58 29.74 -5.44 -8.40
CA VAL A 58 30.81 -4.80 -7.59
C VAL A 58 31.02 -3.34 -7.97
N GLU A 59 31.02 -2.98 -9.26
CA GLU A 59 31.10 -1.58 -9.69
C GLU A 59 29.85 -0.77 -9.28
N LEU A 60 28.67 -1.37 -9.39
CA LEU A 60 27.41 -0.73 -8.96
C LEU A 60 27.38 -0.50 -7.44
N GLN A 61 27.71 -1.51 -6.63
CA GLN A 61 27.84 -1.39 -5.17
C GLN A 61 28.81 -0.26 -4.79
N ASN A 62 30.01 -0.26 -5.38
CA ASN A 62 31.02 0.79 -5.17
C ASN A 62 30.52 2.16 -5.61
N GLY A 63 29.78 2.23 -6.72
CA GLY A 63 29.12 3.45 -7.20
C GLY A 63 28.11 4.00 -6.20
N VAL A 64 27.25 3.15 -5.60
CA VAL A 64 26.30 3.58 -4.57
C VAL A 64 27.03 4.07 -3.32
N ILE A 65 28.01 3.30 -2.82
CA ILE A 65 28.78 3.65 -1.61
C ILE A 65 29.54 4.97 -1.82
N THR A 66 30.13 5.18 -3.01
CA THR A 66 30.81 6.42 -3.38
C THR A 66 29.82 7.59 -3.44
N THR A 67 28.66 7.39 -4.07
CA THR A 67 27.57 8.39 -4.13
C THR A 67 27.15 8.85 -2.73
N ILE A 68 26.84 7.91 -1.82
CA ILE A 68 26.48 8.22 -0.43
C ILE A 68 27.62 8.97 0.29
N ASN A 69 28.86 8.51 0.13
CA ASN A 69 30.02 9.08 0.80
C ASN A 69 30.38 10.50 0.33
N THR A 70 30.12 10.81 -0.94
CA THR A 70 30.27 12.15 -1.53
C THR A 70 29.11 13.06 -1.14
N GLN A 71 27.86 12.61 -1.33
CA GLN A 71 26.67 13.42 -1.06
C GLN A 71 26.54 13.85 0.41
N ARG A 72 26.87 13.00 1.39
CA ARG A 72 26.88 13.39 2.82
C ARG A 72 27.90 14.48 3.18
N LYS A 73 28.87 14.74 2.29
CA LYS A 73 29.89 15.79 2.43
C LYS A 73 29.60 17.03 1.59
N ALA A 74 28.68 16.96 0.64
CA ALA A 74 28.44 18.01 -0.35
C ALA A 74 28.14 19.40 0.27
N TYR A 75 27.49 19.40 1.45
CA TYR A 75 27.12 20.60 2.18
C TYR A 75 28.03 20.94 3.37
N LEU A 76 29.10 20.17 3.61
CA LEU A 76 30.03 20.38 4.74
C LEU A 76 30.66 21.78 4.72
N ALA A 77 31.21 22.21 3.57
CA ALA A 77 31.83 23.52 3.43
C ALA A 77 30.82 24.67 3.64
N ILE A 78 29.57 24.49 3.18
CA ILE A 78 28.51 25.48 3.33
C ILE A 78 28.08 25.57 4.81
N LYS A 79 27.82 24.43 5.47
CA LYS A 79 27.53 24.40 6.92
C LYS A 79 28.68 24.99 7.73
N ALA A 80 29.93 24.71 7.37
CA ALA A 80 31.10 25.26 8.04
C ALA A 80 31.23 26.79 7.88
N LYS A 81 30.89 27.34 6.70
CA LYS A 81 30.79 28.80 6.49
C LYS A 81 29.67 29.40 7.35
N LEU A 82 28.46 28.84 7.26
CA LEU A 82 27.26 29.35 7.92
C LEU A 82 27.36 29.30 9.46
N LEU A 83 27.95 28.25 10.03
CA LEU A 83 28.12 28.06 11.48
C LEU A 83 29.49 28.54 12.00
N GLN A 84 30.29 29.21 11.17
CA GLN A 84 31.65 29.69 11.49
C GLN A 84 32.56 28.61 12.11
N LEU A 85 32.57 27.42 11.49
CA LEU A 85 33.37 26.28 11.90
C LEU A 85 34.73 26.25 11.17
N ASN A 86 35.55 25.26 11.51
CA ASN A 86 36.68 24.81 10.70
C ASN A 86 36.18 23.99 9.48
N PRO A 87 37.00 23.79 8.43
CA PRO A 87 36.61 23.03 7.23
C PRO A 87 36.20 21.57 7.48
N ASP A 88 36.62 20.97 8.61
CA ASP A 88 36.24 19.62 9.04
C ASP A 88 34.94 19.56 9.86
N GLY A 89 34.31 20.70 10.13
CA GLY A 89 33.11 20.83 10.97
C GLY A 89 33.41 20.95 12.48
N SER A 90 34.67 20.97 12.90
CA SER A 90 35.03 21.25 14.30
C SER A 90 34.87 22.74 14.63
N ALA A 91 34.73 23.08 15.93
CA ALA A 91 34.67 24.48 16.35
C ALA A 91 36.05 25.13 16.31
N ARG A 92 36.08 26.43 16.03
CA ARG A 92 37.28 27.26 16.05
C ARG A 92 37.74 27.53 17.47
N ASN A 93 39.06 27.59 17.66
CA ASN A 93 39.68 27.85 18.95
C ASN A 93 39.47 29.28 19.47
N ASP A 94 39.05 30.20 18.60
CA ASP A 94 38.75 31.61 18.90
C ASP A 94 37.33 31.84 19.47
N GLN A 95 36.54 30.76 19.63
CA GLN A 95 35.16 30.79 20.12
C GLN A 95 34.15 31.55 19.22
N THR A 96 34.51 31.83 17.96
CA THR A 96 33.59 32.46 16.98
C THR A 96 32.54 31.50 16.41
N SER A 97 32.74 30.19 16.56
CA SER A 97 31.80 29.18 16.06
C SER A 97 30.42 29.23 16.71
N LEU A 98 29.39 29.08 15.88
CA LEU A 98 27.99 29.10 16.29
C LEU A 98 27.57 27.71 16.79
N THR A 99 27.90 27.40 18.04
CA THR A 99 27.67 26.08 18.67
C THR A 99 26.51 26.05 19.68
N ALA A 100 25.70 27.10 19.76
CA ALA A 100 24.60 27.26 20.71
C ALA A 100 23.43 28.03 20.09
N ILE A 101 22.91 27.56 18.95
CA ILE A 101 21.80 28.20 18.23
C ILE A 101 20.51 28.09 19.04
N HIS A 102 19.86 29.21 19.35
CA HIS A 102 18.51 29.23 19.92
C HIS A 102 17.53 29.84 18.93
N TRP A 103 16.49 29.09 18.60
CA TRP A 103 15.35 29.56 17.83
C TRP A 103 14.07 28.82 18.25
N ASP A 104 13.09 29.59 18.71
CA ASP A 104 11.70 29.17 18.86
C ASP A 104 10.89 29.67 17.64
N PRO A 105 10.50 28.77 16.71
CA PRO A 105 9.77 29.14 15.50
C PRO A 105 8.28 29.46 15.76
N SER A 106 7.82 29.36 17.02
CA SER A 106 6.42 29.26 17.45
C SER A 106 5.73 27.97 17.00
N HIS A 107 4.51 27.77 17.49
CA HIS A 107 3.63 26.68 17.07
C HIS A 107 3.08 26.89 15.65
N ASP A 108 3.08 28.12 15.13
CA ASP A 108 2.71 28.49 13.77
C ASP A 108 3.92 28.32 12.83
N SER A 109 4.38 27.08 12.67
CA SER A 109 5.56 26.74 11.87
C SER A 109 5.47 25.38 11.19
N ALA A 110 6.13 25.24 10.05
CA ALA A 110 6.25 23.98 9.33
C ALA A 110 7.39 23.12 9.86
N LYS A 111 7.11 21.82 10.01
CA LYS A 111 8.14 20.78 10.08
C LYS A 111 8.64 20.49 8.66
N LEU A 112 9.95 20.54 8.45
CA LEU A 112 10.57 20.29 7.15
C LEU A 112 11.22 18.90 7.10
N ARG A 113 11.57 18.45 5.90
CA ARG A 113 12.46 17.32 5.65
C ARG A 113 13.26 17.53 4.36
N SER A 114 14.58 17.37 4.47
CA SER A 114 15.55 17.41 3.37
C SER A 114 15.52 16.15 2.49
N LYS A 115 15.89 16.31 1.22
CA LYS A 115 16.04 15.23 0.22
C LYS A 115 17.54 15.01 -0.03
N PHE A 116 18.03 13.84 0.36
CA PHE A 116 19.45 13.48 0.27
C PHE A 116 19.94 13.57 -1.18
N GLY A 117 21.16 14.07 -1.36
CA GLY A 117 21.75 14.34 -2.69
C GLY A 117 21.32 15.68 -3.32
N TYR A 118 20.19 16.26 -2.90
CA TYR A 118 19.68 17.54 -3.41
C TYR A 118 19.96 18.70 -2.45
N ASN A 119 19.59 18.55 -1.17
CA ASN A 119 19.76 19.56 -0.13
C ASN A 119 20.11 18.89 1.21
N ASP A 120 20.34 19.69 2.26
CA ASP A 120 20.75 19.19 3.57
C ASP A 120 20.19 20.08 4.69
N SER A 121 19.85 19.48 5.82
CA SER A 121 19.28 20.17 6.99
C SER A 121 20.32 21.07 7.66
N LEU A 122 20.03 22.36 7.81
CA LEU A 122 20.87 23.32 8.53
C LEU A 122 20.54 23.36 10.03
N LEU A 123 19.25 23.30 10.39
CA LEU A 123 18.76 23.35 11.76
C LEU A 123 17.75 22.22 12.00
N ILE A 124 17.97 21.47 13.08
CA ILE A 124 17.12 20.37 13.56
C ILE A 124 16.81 20.67 15.02
N SER A 125 15.57 20.57 15.48
CA SER A 125 15.18 20.82 16.88
C SER A 125 15.72 19.78 17.87
N ASP A 126 16.06 20.19 19.09
CA ASP A 126 16.37 19.31 20.23
C ASP A 126 15.33 19.38 21.38
N ALA A 127 14.42 20.34 21.35
CA ALA A 127 13.47 20.60 22.42
C ALA A 127 12.01 20.75 21.92
N SER A 128 11.07 20.62 22.85
CA SER A 128 9.63 20.77 22.62
C SER A 128 8.97 21.52 23.79
N HIS A 129 7.99 22.38 23.50
CA HIS A 129 7.08 22.95 24.51
C HIS A 129 5.82 22.07 24.73
N SER A 130 5.88 20.81 24.33
CA SER A 130 4.85 19.79 24.54
C SER A 130 5.45 18.55 25.21
N SER A 131 4.61 17.58 25.57
CA SER A 131 5.06 16.25 26.01
C SER A 131 5.50 15.34 24.85
N THR A 132 5.49 15.82 23.61
CA THR A 132 5.83 15.03 22.41
C THR A 132 7.34 14.83 22.31
N ALA A 133 7.79 13.59 22.46
CA ALA A 133 9.18 13.23 22.16
C ALA A 133 9.44 13.21 20.65
N GLY A 134 10.61 13.70 20.24
CA GLY A 134 11.06 13.67 18.85
C GLY A 134 11.84 14.92 18.46
N SER A 135 12.08 15.06 17.16
CA SER A 135 12.71 16.23 16.54
C SER A 135 12.20 16.44 15.12
N THR A 136 12.46 17.62 14.57
CA THR A 136 12.15 18.00 13.19
C THR A 136 13.26 18.85 12.61
N GLU A 137 13.40 18.84 11.28
CA GLU A 137 14.16 19.88 10.59
C GLU A 137 13.33 21.18 10.58
N LEU A 138 13.99 22.31 10.82
CA LEU A 138 13.43 23.67 10.86
C LEU A 138 14.10 24.61 9.87
N ALA A 139 15.30 24.27 9.37
CA ALA A 139 15.96 24.97 8.28
C ALA A 139 16.67 23.98 7.34
N ILE A 140 16.60 24.22 6.03
CA ILE A 140 17.25 23.42 4.98
C ILE A 140 18.03 24.34 4.05
N ILE A 141 19.25 23.94 3.69
CA ILE A 141 20.08 24.62 2.69
C ILE A 141 20.23 23.76 1.45
N GLY A 142 20.22 24.40 0.29
CA GLY A 142 20.49 23.73 -0.98
C GLY A 142 21.00 24.70 -2.04
N ARG A 143 21.27 24.15 -3.22
CA ARG A 143 21.68 24.92 -4.40
C ARG A 143 21.40 24.13 -5.67
N ASP A 144 21.13 24.86 -6.74
CA ASP A 144 21.09 24.33 -8.10
C ASP A 144 22.45 24.59 -8.81
N ASP A 145 22.46 24.67 -10.13
CA ASP A 145 23.67 24.94 -10.93
C ASP A 145 24.19 26.38 -10.80
N LYS A 146 23.35 27.34 -10.37
CA LYS A 146 23.62 28.78 -10.42
C LYS A 146 23.33 29.49 -9.09
N ALA A 147 22.21 29.14 -8.43
CA ALA A 147 21.72 29.82 -7.25
C ALA A 147 21.77 28.94 -5.98
N ARG A 148 21.70 29.63 -4.84
CA ARG A 148 21.75 29.09 -3.48
C ARG A 148 20.40 29.37 -2.83
N TYR A 149 19.90 28.45 -2.00
CA TYR A 149 18.66 28.66 -1.28
C TYR A 149 18.71 28.20 0.18
N LEU A 150 17.98 28.93 1.02
CA LEU A 150 17.72 28.61 2.43
C LEU A 150 16.20 28.60 2.65
N ILE A 151 15.69 27.49 3.17
CA ILE A 151 14.27 27.32 3.50
C ILE A 151 14.15 27.28 5.02
N LEU A 152 13.32 28.16 5.59
CA LEU A 152 13.05 28.27 7.03
C LEU A 152 11.59 27.90 7.32
N GLY A 153 11.36 27.04 8.31
CA GLY A 153 10.01 26.56 8.70
C GLY A 153 9.14 27.63 9.39
N SER A 154 9.67 28.82 9.63
CA SER A 154 9.01 30.00 10.19
C SER A 154 9.88 31.23 9.86
N SER A 155 9.46 32.44 10.21
CA SER A 155 10.27 33.65 10.09
C SER A 155 10.93 33.99 11.44
N PRO A 156 12.27 33.84 11.60
CA PRO A 156 12.96 34.25 12.82
C PRO A 156 12.80 35.75 13.12
N MET A 157 12.71 36.57 12.06
CA MET A 157 12.47 38.00 12.16
C MET A 157 11.09 38.27 12.76
N ARG A 158 10.05 37.53 12.34
CA ARG A 158 8.73 37.57 13.01
C ARG A 158 8.87 37.18 14.48
N THR A 159 9.44 36.02 14.77
CA THR A 159 9.40 35.48 16.14
C THR A 159 10.13 36.41 17.11
N THR A 160 11.30 36.95 16.73
CA THR A 160 12.04 37.89 17.59
C THR A 160 11.33 39.23 17.79
N GLN A 161 10.53 39.71 16.82
CA GLN A 161 9.73 40.93 17.00
C GLN A 161 8.49 40.69 17.88
N ARG A 162 7.94 39.47 17.89
CA ARG A 162 6.75 39.12 18.71
C ARG A 162 7.11 38.69 20.14
N PHE A 163 8.23 38.01 20.29
CA PHE A 163 8.60 37.25 21.48
C PHE A 163 10.09 37.43 21.76
N ASP A 164 10.40 38.34 22.69
CA ASP A 164 11.76 38.59 23.16
C ASP A 164 12.44 37.28 23.59
N GLY A 165 13.68 37.06 23.13
CA GLY A 165 14.45 35.87 23.44
C GLY A 165 14.12 34.62 22.62
N SER A 166 13.14 34.66 21.71
CA SER A 166 12.86 33.53 20.78
C SER A 166 13.99 33.28 19.75
N VAL A 167 14.94 34.20 19.63
CA VAL A 167 16.13 34.12 18.78
C VAL A 167 17.31 34.65 19.62
N ASN A 168 18.48 33.99 19.56
CA ASN A 168 19.70 34.50 20.20
C ASN A 168 20.71 35.08 19.20
N ASP A 169 21.75 35.73 19.71
CA ASP A 169 22.79 36.39 18.91
C ASP A 169 23.46 35.44 17.90
N GLN A 170 23.65 34.16 18.25
CA GLN A 170 24.21 33.18 17.31
C GLN A 170 23.25 32.85 16.17
N MET A 171 21.94 32.77 16.42
CA MET A 171 20.95 32.62 15.36
C MET A 171 20.85 33.87 14.48
N ASN A 172 20.96 35.08 15.06
CA ASN A 172 21.07 36.32 14.28
C ASN A 172 22.33 36.32 13.40
N GLN A 173 23.48 35.91 13.93
CA GLN A 173 24.72 35.77 13.16
C GLN A 173 24.61 34.73 12.06
N LEU A 174 23.91 33.61 12.30
CA LEU A 174 23.63 32.59 11.28
C LEU A 174 22.81 33.16 10.12
N LEU A 175 21.82 34.03 10.38
CA LEU A 175 21.03 34.70 9.34
C LEU A 175 21.86 35.70 8.54
N MET A 176 22.75 36.45 9.17
CA MET A 176 23.70 37.32 8.46
C MET A 176 24.67 36.51 7.58
N ASN A 177 25.28 35.46 8.13
CA ASN A 177 26.13 34.52 7.37
C ASN A 177 25.36 33.89 6.18
N SER A 178 24.05 33.69 6.34
CA SER A 178 23.17 33.16 5.30
C SER A 178 22.95 34.17 4.16
N LEU A 179 22.75 35.45 4.46
CA LEU A 179 22.64 36.48 3.41
C LEU A 179 23.97 36.69 2.65
N GLU A 180 25.11 36.64 3.34
CA GLU A 180 26.44 36.61 2.70
C GLU A 180 26.61 35.40 1.77
N TRP A 181 26.18 34.21 2.23
CA TRP A 181 26.23 33.01 1.40
C TRP A 181 25.29 33.09 0.19
N LEU A 182 24.02 33.47 0.39
CA LEU A 182 23.01 33.57 -0.66
C LEU A 182 23.44 34.56 -1.76
N SER A 183 23.85 35.77 -1.37
CA SER A 183 24.36 36.81 -2.29
C SER A 183 25.71 36.47 -2.96
N ALA A 184 26.42 35.44 -2.47
CA ALA A 184 27.83 35.17 -2.81
C ALA A 184 28.78 36.35 -2.54
N ARG A 185 28.46 37.19 -1.55
CA ARG A 185 29.25 38.37 -1.17
C ARG A 185 29.60 38.32 0.31
N ASN A 186 30.78 38.82 0.66
CA ASN A 186 31.28 38.93 2.04
C ASN A 186 31.51 40.38 2.48
N ASN A 187 31.02 41.35 1.69
CA ASN A 187 31.18 42.78 1.95
C ASN A 187 30.02 43.57 1.31
N PHE A 188 29.32 44.36 2.14
CA PHE A 188 28.24 45.25 1.73
C PHE A 188 28.59 46.74 1.93
N ASN A 189 29.86 47.05 2.26
CA ASN A 189 30.33 48.44 2.43
C ASN A 189 30.58 49.15 1.09
N GLU A 190 30.91 48.42 0.03
CA GLU A 190 31.20 48.98 -1.31
C GLU A 190 29.94 49.22 -2.15
N SER A 191 28.92 48.37 -1.95
CA SER A 191 27.58 48.54 -2.49
C SER A 191 26.57 47.89 -1.53
N PRO A 192 25.40 48.50 -1.26
CA PRO A 192 24.38 47.89 -0.42
C PRO A 192 23.92 46.54 -0.95
N LEU A 193 23.60 45.61 -0.04
CA LEU A 193 22.88 44.37 -0.33
C LEU A 193 21.51 44.70 -0.94
N ASN A 194 21.22 44.20 -2.12
CA ASN A 194 19.96 44.41 -2.83
C ASN A 194 19.00 43.24 -2.61
N VAL A 195 17.97 43.46 -1.79
CA VAL A 195 17.00 42.42 -1.41
C VAL A 195 15.63 42.69 -2.04
N VAL A 196 15.10 41.72 -2.79
CA VAL A 196 13.67 41.72 -3.14
C VAL A 196 12.91 40.97 -2.06
N ILE A 197 11.82 41.54 -1.57
CA ILE A 197 10.95 40.97 -0.53
C ILE A 197 9.53 40.88 -1.08
N ALA A 198 9.00 39.67 -1.18
CA ALA A 198 7.71 39.37 -1.82
C ALA A 198 6.93 38.26 -1.11
N GLN A 199 5.62 38.20 -1.34
CA GLN A 199 4.72 37.12 -0.91
C GLN A 199 4.69 36.86 0.61
N MET A 200 4.95 37.88 1.44
CA MET A 200 4.98 37.78 2.92
C MET A 200 3.75 38.43 3.58
N SER A 201 3.23 37.85 4.67
CA SER A 201 2.16 38.47 5.45
C SER A 201 2.63 39.77 6.15
N ASP A 202 1.67 40.64 6.47
CA ASP A 202 1.90 41.78 7.36
C ASP A 202 0.69 42.00 8.30
N SER A 203 0.15 40.89 8.79
CA SER A 203 -1.01 40.87 9.69
C SER A 203 -0.59 41.07 11.15
N TYR A 204 -1.58 41.27 12.04
CA TYR A 204 -1.32 41.35 13.48
C TYR A 204 -0.60 40.10 14.03
N TYR A 205 -0.89 38.91 13.49
CA TYR A 205 -0.27 37.64 13.91
C TYR A 205 1.03 37.36 13.17
N PHE A 206 1.09 37.68 11.88
CA PHE A 206 2.23 37.43 11.00
C PHE A 206 2.73 38.76 10.39
N PRO A 207 3.43 39.62 11.16
CA PRO A 207 4.00 40.89 10.69
C PRO A 207 5.31 40.70 9.91
N ASP A 208 5.45 39.59 9.19
CA ASP A 208 6.69 39.10 8.57
C ASP A 208 7.37 40.12 7.68
N ARG A 209 6.58 40.83 6.87
CA ARG A 209 7.02 41.85 5.92
C ARG A 209 7.63 43.08 6.59
N THR A 210 7.05 43.51 7.71
CA THR A 210 7.59 44.60 8.55
C THR A 210 8.78 44.11 9.38
N ALA A 211 8.67 42.92 9.99
CA ALA A 211 9.73 42.38 10.84
C ALA A 211 11.03 42.08 10.08
N THR A 212 10.93 41.57 8.85
CA THR A 212 12.10 41.36 7.97
C THR A 212 12.79 42.67 7.62
N ARG A 213 12.04 43.75 7.36
CA ARG A 213 12.60 45.09 7.09
C ARG A 213 13.30 45.67 8.32
N ASN A 214 12.61 45.69 9.45
CA ASN A 214 13.17 46.14 10.74
C ASN A 214 14.47 45.40 11.08
N TRP A 215 14.51 44.07 10.86
CA TRP A 215 15.71 43.27 11.08
C TRP A 215 16.84 43.63 10.11
N LEU A 216 16.56 43.76 8.81
CA LEU A 216 17.54 44.18 7.81
C LEU A 216 18.13 45.56 8.13
N ASP A 217 17.29 46.55 8.46
CA ASP A 217 17.71 47.89 8.85
C ASP A 217 18.58 47.87 10.12
N THR A 218 18.25 47.01 11.09
CA THR A 218 18.99 46.87 12.35
C THR A 218 20.37 46.24 12.13
N GLN A 219 20.48 45.21 11.28
CA GLN A 219 21.75 44.50 11.08
C GLN A 219 22.67 45.19 10.05
N PHE A 220 22.11 45.79 8.99
CA PHE A 220 22.88 46.32 7.87
C PHE A 220 22.85 47.85 7.74
N SER A 221 21.88 48.54 8.35
CA SER A 221 21.72 50.00 8.28
C SER A 221 21.70 50.51 6.82
N ASP A 222 22.59 51.43 6.44
CA ASP A 222 22.70 51.98 5.08
C ASP A 222 23.27 50.99 4.03
N LYS A 223 23.68 49.78 4.46
CA LYS A 223 24.29 48.74 3.63
C LYS A 223 23.28 47.73 3.08
N VAL A 224 21.99 48.02 3.17
CA VAL A 224 20.91 47.25 2.53
C VAL A 224 19.96 48.18 1.79
N LYS A 225 19.41 47.72 0.67
CA LYS A 225 18.29 48.33 -0.05
C LYS A 225 17.28 47.23 -0.39
N TYR A 226 16.00 47.56 -0.32
CA TYR A 226 14.91 46.65 -0.68
C TYR A 226 13.70 47.39 -1.25
N ASN A 227 12.81 46.65 -1.90
CA ASN A 227 11.61 47.22 -2.52
C ASN A 227 10.56 47.73 -1.52
N ASP A 228 9.75 48.66 -2.01
CA ASP A 228 8.56 49.16 -1.32
C ASP A 228 7.61 48.03 -0.90
N LYS A 229 6.94 48.27 0.22
CA LYS A 229 6.02 47.34 0.87
C LYS A 229 4.83 47.01 -0.05
N GLY A 230 4.83 45.82 -0.64
CA GLY A 230 3.76 45.34 -1.54
C GLY A 230 4.14 45.32 -3.02
N ALA A 231 5.18 46.06 -3.42
CA ALA A 231 5.46 46.34 -4.83
C ALA A 231 5.83 45.13 -5.69
N CYS A 232 6.25 44.02 -5.07
CA CYS A 232 6.77 42.82 -5.75
C CYS A 232 5.95 41.56 -5.46
N ASP A 233 4.71 41.71 -4.96
CA ASP A 233 3.80 40.59 -4.75
C ASP A 233 3.09 40.21 -6.06
N GLY A 234 2.54 38.99 -6.10
CA GLY A 234 1.88 38.44 -7.30
C GLY A 234 2.75 38.51 -8.57
N GLU A 235 2.12 38.88 -9.67
CA GLU A 235 2.68 39.02 -11.03
C GLU A 235 3.84 40.03 -11.12
N GLN A 236 3.89 41.00 -10.20
CA GLN A 236 4.93 42.06 -10.21
C GLN A 236 6.32 41.55 -9.80
N LEU A 237 6.42 40.35 -9.20
CA LEU A 237 7.69 39.78 -8.74
C LEU A 237 8.74 39.73 -9.85
N GLY A 238 8.36 39.32 -11.07
CA GLY A 238 9.27 39.24 -12.21
C GLY A 238 9.89 40.58 -12.63
N LEU A 239 9.19 41.71 -12.41
CA LEU A 239 9.67 43.05 -12.73
C LEU A 239 10.61 43.62 -11.66
N CYS A 240 10.50 43.16 -10.41
CA CYS A 240 11.39 43.56 -9.32
C CYS A 240 12.75 42.86 -9.34
N LEU A 241 12.85 41.70 -9.99
CA LEU A 241 14.06 40.89 -10.06
C LEU A 241 14.94 41.39 -11.20
N THR A 242 16.04 42.08 -10.87
CA THR A 242 16.97 42.64 -11.84
C THR A 242 18.34 41.98 -11.73
N GLN A 243 19.25 42.28 -12.67
CA GLN A 243 20.64 41.78 -12.61
C GLN A 243 21.42 42.28 -11.39
N ASP A 244 20.97 43.37 -10.76
CA ASP A 244 21.58 43.90 -9.53
C ASP A 244 21.01 43.26 -8.25
N THR A 245 20.02 42.37 -8.33
CA THR A 245 19.38 41.74 -7.16
C THR A 245 20.29 40.66 -6.57
N ASP A 246 20.72 40.81 -5.32
CA ASP A 246 21.57 39.84 -4.63
C ASP A 246 20.74 38.66 -4.06
N VAL A 247 19.61 38.96 -3.42
CA VAL A 247 18.77 37.98 -2.69
C VAL A 247 17.28 38.26 -2.87
N LEU A 248 16.50 37.21 -3.06
CA LEU A 248 15.03 37.20 -2.94
C LEU A 248 14.63 36.57 -1.59
N ILE A 249 13.96 37.34 -0.73
CA ILE A 249 13.25 36.82 0.45
C ILE A 249 11.78 36.65 0.09
N VAL A 250 11.25 35.44 0.25
CA VAL A 250 9.91 35.07 -0.23
C VAL A 250 9.17 34.16 0.76
N SER A 251 7.84 34.15 0.69
CA SER A 251 6.98 33.22 1.43
C SER A 251 5.83 32.73 0.53
N GLN A 252 4.83 32.07 1.12
CA GLN A 252 3.72 31.42 0.41
C GLN A 252 2.40 32.22 0.42
N VAL A 253 2.44 33.50 0.83
CA VAL A 253 1.26 34.37 1.00
C VAL A 253 0.94 35.10 -0.32
N ASN A 254 -0.33 35.42 -0.57
CA ASN A 254 -0.83 36.05 -1.79
C ASN A 254 -0.76 35.19 -3.08
N GLY A 255 -0.47 33.90 -2.98
CA GLY A 255 -1.19 32.94 -3.82
C GLY A 255 -2.66 32.97 -3.40
N SER A 256 -3.59 33.03 -4.36
CA SER A 256 -5.02 32.81 -4.07
C SER A 256 -5.24 31.33 -3.69
N GLU A 257 -6.49 30.91 -3.47
CA GLU A 257 -6.82 29.48 -3.42
C GLU A 257 -6.43 28.74 -4.72
N GLN A 258 -6.09 29.48 -5.78
CA GLN A 258 -5.46 29.00 -7.00
C GLN A 258 -3.99 29.46 -7.07
N LEU A 259 -3.12 28.59 -7.61
CA LEU A 259 -1.73 28.93 -7.90
C LEU A 259 -1.64 30.08 -8.92
N ASN A 260 -0.86 31.12 -8.62
CA ASN A 260 -0.38 32.03 -9.66
C ASN A 260 0.96 31.49 -10.21
N PRO A 261 1.01 30.97 -11.45
CA PRO A 261 2.20 30.33 -12.00
C PRO A 261 3.35 31.33 -12.28
N GLU A 262 3.06 32.62 -12.42
CA GLU A 262 4.07 33.65 -12.68
C GLU A 262 5.00 33.85 -11.48
N ILE A 263 4.52 33.63 -10.26
CA ILE A 263 5.35 33.68 -9.04
C ILE A 263 6.42 32.59 -9.08
N LEU A 264 6.03 31.35 -9.40
CA LEU A 264 6.96 30.22 -9.53
C LEU A 264 7.91 30.42 -10.71
N ALA A 265 7.43 30.94 -11.83
CA ALA A 265 8.25 31.27 -12.99
C ALA A 265 9.29 32.35 -12.68
N ALA A 266 8.92 33.39 -11.94
CA ALA A 266 9.82 34.46 -11.51
C ALA A 266 10.89 33.96 -10.53
N ILE A 267 10.55 33.05 -9.61
CA ILE A 267 11.51 32.43 -8.68
C ILE A 267 12.48 31.51 -9.43
N LYS A 268 11.99 30.70 -10.37
CA LYS A 268 12.82 29.90 -11.29
C LYS A 268 13.77 30.80 -12.08
N ALA A 269 13.27 31.88 -12.69
CA ALA A 269 14.07 32.86 -13.41
C ALA A 269 15.10 33.58 -12.51
N ALA A 270 14.77 33.87 -11.24
CA ALA A 270 15.72 34.44 -10.29
C ALA A 270 16.91 33.50 -10.05
N GLN A 271 16.62 32.21 -9.79
CA GLN A 271 17.65 31.19 -9.61
C GLN A 271 18.46 30.97 -10.90
N ASP A 272 17.81 31.01 -12.05
CA ASP A 272 18.47 30.94 -13.36
C ASP A 272 19.41 32.12 -13.67
N ASN A 273 19.26 33.23 -12.96
CA ASN A 273 20.17 34.39 -12.98
C ASN A 273 21.18 34.39 -11.82
N GLY A 274 21.17 33.36 -10.96
CA GLY A 274 22.10 33.20 -9.83
C GLY A 274 21.70 33.94 -8.55
N ILE A 275 20.51 34.54 -8.50
CA ILE A 275 19.98 35.25 -7.33
C ILE A 275 19.72 34.24 -6.20
N GLY A 276 20.23 34.52 -4.99
CA GLY A 276 20.00 33.64 -3.84
C GLY A 276 18.57 33.75 -3.31
N VAL A 277 17.97 32.65 -2.85
CA VAL A 277 16.58 32.65 -2.33
C VAL A 277 16.53 32.29 -0.84
N MET A 278 15.90 33.13 -0.03
CA MET A 278 15.52 32.80 1.34
C MET A 278 13.99 32.64 1.41
N TYR A 279 13.52 31.42 1.59
CA TYR A 279 12.11 31.16 1.85
C TYR A 279 11.84 31.17 3.35
N THR A 280 10.88 31.96 3.81
CA THR A 280 10.38 31.93 5.21
C THR A 280 8.94 31.44 5.22
N HIS A 281 8.66 30.28 5.82
CA HIS A 281 7.31 29.73 5.85
C HIS A 281 6.36 30.58 6.71
N ASN A 282 5.10 30.76 6.27
CA ASN A 282 4.20 31.74 6.86
C ASN A 282 3.64 31.32 8.23
N ASP A 283 2.99 30.17 8.33
CA ASP A 283 2.29 29.70 9.53
C ASP A 283 2.51 28.18 9.74
N GLY A 284 1.54 27.45 10.29
CA GLY A 284 1.63 26.00 10.42
C GLY A 284 1.27 25.21 9.14
N GLY A 285 0.54 25.82 8.20
CA GLY A 285 -0.08 25.15 7.05
C GLY A 285 0.62 25.40 5.71
N ILE A 286 0.34 24.56 4.72
CA ILE A 286 0.93 24.67 3.37
C ILE A 286 -0.11 25.12 2.34
N THR A 287 0.19 26.18 1.59
CA THR A 287 -0.64 26.65 0.46
C THR A 287 -0.25 25.94 -0.84
N GLU A 288 -1.02 26.11 -1.92
CA GLU A 288 -0.67 25.56 -3.23
C GLU A 288 0.68 26.07 -3.73
N LEU A 289 0.92 27.39 -3.61
CA LEU A 289 2.22 28.01 -3.88
C LEU A 289 3.32 27.44 -2.98
N GLY A 290 3.04 27.21 -1.70
CA GLY A 290 3.98 26.58 -0.77
C GLY A 290 4.40 25.17 -1.20
N ARG A 291 3.45 24.38 -1.74
CA ARG A 291 3.70 23.02 -2.25
C ARG A 291 4.59 23.03 -3.48
N GLU A 292 4.25 23.85 -4.48
CA GLU A 292 5.04 24.03 -5.71
C GLU A 292 6.47 24.51 -5.43
N LEU A 293 6.63 25.45 -4.49
CA LEU A 293 7.95 25.92 -4.08
C LEU A 293 8.74 24.83 -3.37
N PHE A 294 8.12 24.06 -2.48
CA PHE A 294 8.77 22.96 -1.78
C PHE A 294 9.20 21.85 -2.76
N GLU A 295 8.38 21.50 -3.73
CA GLU A 295 8.74 20.57 -4.81
C GLU A 295 9.95 21.07 -5.60
N HIS A 296 9.91 22.34 -6.05
CA HIS A 296 11.02 22.98 -6.76
C HIS A 296 12.33 23.01 -5.95
N PHE A 297 12.26 23.31 -4.65
CA PHE A 297 13.42 23.26 -3.74
C PHE A 297 13.80 21.84 -3.27
N ASN A 298 13.12 20.80 -3.74
CA ASN A 298 13.30 19.41 -3.29
C ASN A 298 13.15 19.23 -1.76
N VAL A 299 12.25 20.00 -1.13
CA VAL A 299 11.93 19.94 0.30
C VAL A 299 10.58 19.26 0.49
N SER A 300 10.46 18.41 1.51
CA SER A 300 9.17 17.84 1.91
C SER A 300 8.58 18.58 3.12
N TYR A 301 7.30 18.94 3.04
CA TYR A 301 6.52 19.37 4.20
C TYR A 301 6.16 18.15 5.04
N ASN A 302 6.55 18.18 6.32
CA ASN A 302 6.38 17.09 7.29
C ASN A 302 5.30 17.44 8.35
N GLY A 303 4.36 18.31 7.98
CA GLY A 303 3.21 18.71 8.80
C GLY A 303 3.44 19.92 9.69
N ASP A 304 2.34 20.34 10.31
CA ASP A 304 2.27 21.50 11.21
C ASP A 304 2.94 21.22 12.56
N ASN A 305 3.74 22.16 13.06
CA ASN A 305 4.39 22.12 14.38
C ASN A 305 3.42 22.48 15.52
N TYR A 306 2.16 22.83 15.26
CA TYR A 306 1.15 23.26 16.23
C TYR A 306 1.12 22.46 17.54
N TRP A 307 1.07 21.13 17.42
CA TRP A 307 1.01 20.21 18.57
C TRP A 307 2.39 19.90 19.15
N SER A 308 3.38 19.71 18.29
CA SER A 308 4.72 19.25 18.68
C SER A 308 5.59 20.36 19.26
N LYS A 309 5.38 21.62 18.86
CA LYS A 309 6.04 22.84 19.36
C LYS A 309 7.55 22.68 19.49
N TYR A 310 8.17 22.09 18.47
CA TYR A 310 9.60 21.82 18.42
C TYR A 310 10.39 23.11 18.21
N TYR A 311 11.51 23.25 18.92
CA TYR A 311 12.42 24.40 18.88
C TYR A 311 13.88 23.98 19.12
N LEU A 312 14.84 24.88 18.86
CA LEU A 312 16.27 24.67 19.19
C LEU A 312 16.60 25.36 20.51
N LYS A 313 17.09 24.64 21.52
CA LYS A 313 17.40 25.17 22.86
C LYS A 313 18.90 25.39 23.09
N ALA A 314 19.45 26.42 22.42
CA ALA A 314 20.89 26.72 22.46
C ALA A 314 21.73 25.52 21.99
N GLN A 315 21.31 24.94 20.87
CA GLN A 315 21.74 23.64 20.37
C GLN A 315 23.05 23.73 19.57
N ASP A 316 23.88 22.71 19.73
CA ASP A 316 25.07 22.50 18.92
C ASP A 316 24.74 21.67 17.68
N MET A 317 24.83 22.29 16.50
CA MET A 317 24.55 21.62 15.22
C MET A 317 25.68 20.73 14.72
N ARG A 318 26.90 20.77 15.30
CA ARG A 318 28.05 19.99 14.83
C ARG A 318 27.79 18.48 14.84
N GLN A 319 27.00 18.00 15.80
CA GLN A 319 26.58 16.60 15.90
C GLN A 319 25.67 16.12 14.74
N HIS A 320 25.24 17.02 13.85
CA HIS A 320 24.42 16.73 12.67
C HIS A 320 25.14 17.03 11.34
N ILE A 321 26.44 17.33 11.38
CA ILE A 321 27.26 17.62 10.20
C ILE A 321 27.92 16.33 9.68
N ASN A 322 28.05 16.20 8.35
CA ASN A 322 28.70 15.05 7.69
C ASN A 322 28.06 13.68 8.05
N GLN A 323 26.76 13.68 8.32
CA GLN A 323 25.97 12.46 8.55
C GLN A 323 25.02 12.22 7.40
N ALA A 324 24.87 10.96 7.00
CA ALA A 324 23.79 10.56 6.12
C ALA A 324 22.49 10.42 6.96
N PRO A 325 21.30 10.76 6.42
CA PRO A 325 20.02 10.53 7.08
C PRO A 325 19.82 9.06 7.49
N PRO A 326 19.02 8.74 8.52
CA PRO A 326 18.86 7.38 9.04
C PRO A 326 18.59 6.32 7.96
N TYR A 327 17.65 6.58 7.04
CA TYR A 327 17.32 5.64 5.96
C TYR A 327 18.50 5.39 4.99
N VAL A 328 19.34 6.39 4.74
CA VAL A 328 20.55 6.26 3.92
C VAL A 328 21.62 5.44 4.65
N ARG A 329 21.68 5.54 5.99
CA ARG A 329 22.58 4.69 6.81
C ARG A 329 22.11 3.24 6.80
N ASP A 330 20.81 2.98 6.85
CA ASP A 330 20.23 1.64 6.72
C ASP A 330 20.54 1.04 5.33
N ILE A 331 20.43 1.83 4.26
CA ILE A 331 20.83 1.44 2.90
C ILE A 331 22.34 1.18 2.83
N GLN A 332 23.18 2.02 3.45
CA GLN A 332 24.62 1.82 3.49
C GLN A 332 25.00 0.55 4.26
N ALA A 333 24.28 0.21 5.35
CA ALA A 333 24.47 -1.05 6.06
C ALA A 333 24.13 -2.26 5.18
N MET A 334 22.97 -2.24 4.50
CA MET A 334 22.55 -3.26 3.54
C MET A 334 23.57 -3.47 2.41
N LEU A 335 24.11 -2.40 1.84
CA LEU A 335 25.15 -2.49 0.80
C LEU A 335 26.45 -3.10 1.35
N ASN A 336 26.91 -2.66 2.53
CA ASN A 336 28.08 -3.25 3.18
C ASN A 336 27.90 -4.76 3.42
N THR A 337 26.68 -5.19 3.82
CA THR A 337 26.34 -6.60 4.00
C THR A 337 26.41 -7.37 2.68
N LEU A 338 25.84 -6.82 1.59
CA LEU A 338 25.89 -7.41 0.25
C LEU A 338 27.33 -7.54 -0.28
N SER A 339 28.21 -6.58 0.02
CA SER A 339 29.63 -6.62 -0.38
C SER A 339 30.50 -7.54 0.48
N ALA A 340 30.18 -7.73 1.76
CA ALA A 340 31.06 -8.38 2.75
C ALA A 340 30.96 -9.92 2.81
N GLN A 341 30.11 -10.54 1.99
CA GLN A 341 29.82 -11.98 2.02
C GLN A 341 29.32 -12.49 3.40
N THR A 342 28.47 -11.70 4.05
CA THR A 342 28.02 -11.89 5.44
C THR A 342 27.17 -13.15 5.64
N LYS A 343 27.51 -13.96 6.64
CA LYS A 343 26.74 -15.16 7.02
C LYS A 343 25.66 -14.86 8.06
N PHE A 344 24.43 -14.63 7.59
CA PHE A 344 23.26 -14.70 8.46
C PHE A 344 22.94 -16.16 8.84
N ASN A 345 22.51 -16.39 10.07
CA ASN A 345 22.08 -17.72 10.52
C ASN A 345 20.55 -17.84 10.46
N PHE A 346 20.02 -18.17 9.29
CA PHE A 346 18.57 -18.33 9.08
C PHE A 346 17.95 -19.52 9.85
N ASN A 347 18.73 -20.37 10.52
CA ASN A 347 18.20 -21.34 11.48
C ASN A 347 17.64 -20.67 12.77
N GLN A 348 17.83 -19.36 12.94
CA GLN A 348 17.24 -18.59 14.04
C GLN A 348 15.79 -18.14 13.77
N CYS A 349 15.26 -18.35 12.55
CA CYS A 349 13.88 -17.98 12.20
C CYS A 349 12.85 -18.93 12.83
N GLU A 350 11.71 -18.39 13.27
CA GLU A 350 10.58 -19.14 13.82
C GLU A 350 9.49 -19.32 12.76
N GLY A 351 9.30 -20.55 12.26
CA GLY A 351 8.52 -20.74 11.03
C GLY A 351 9.15 -19.94 9.88
N GLU A 352 8.37 -19.12 9.17
CA GLU A 352 8.87 -18.15 8.18
C GLU A 352 9.28 -16.79 8.76
N ASN A 353 9.09 -16.56 10.06
CA ASN A 353 9.47 -15.29 10.68
C ASN A 353 10.97 -15.25 10.97
N CYS A 354 11.71 -14.51 10.15
CA CYS A 354 13.14 -14.26 10.33
C CYS A 354 13.49 -12.97 11.09
N SER A 355 12.53 -12.34 11.80
CA SER A 355 12.80 -11.09 12.56
C SER A 355 13.76 -11.26 13.74
N THR A 356 13.90 -12.50 14.22
CA THR A 356 14.81 -12.95 15.28
C THR A 356 16.25 -13.19 14.80
N VAL A 357 16.50 -13.25 13.50
CA VAL A 357 17.84 -13.52 12.96
C VAL A 357 18.78 -12.38 13.33
N THR A 358 19.89 -12.75 13.97
CA THR A 358 20.83 -11.82 14.58
C THR A 358 21.34 -10.83 13.54
N HIS A 359 21.07 -9.55 13.79
CA HIS A 359 21.42 -8.40 12.94
C HIS A 359 20.74 -8.31 11.56
N PHE A 360 20.06 -9.35 11.06
CA PHE A 360 19.46 -9.35 9.70
C PHE A 360 18.56 -8.15 9.40
N ASN A 361 17.72 -7.75 10.35
CA ASN A 361 16.89 -6.56 10.18
C ASN A 361 17.70 -5.27 10.09
N ARG A 362 18.62 -5.06 11.04
CA ARG A 362 19.46 -3.85 11.15
C ARG A 362 20.41 -3.71 9.96
N ASP A 363 21.05 -4.80 9.57
CA ASP A 363 22.17 -4.81 8.63
C ASP A 363 21.72 -5.07 7.18
N PHE A 364 20.46 -5.48 6.94
CA PHE A 364 19.95 -5.75 5.60
C PHE A 364 18.49 -5.31 5.38
N MET A 365 17.51 -5.90 6.09
CA MET A 365 16.09 -5.71 5.72
C MET A 365 15.59 -4.27 5.86
N ASN A 366 16.11 -3.49 6.81
CA ASN A 366 15.76 -2.07 6.95
C ASN A 366 16.12 -1.30 5.66
N GLY A 367 17.37 -1.46 5.19
CA GLY A 367 17.85 -0.83 3.95
C GLY A 367 17.05 -1.29 2.74
N ALA A 368 16.82 -2.61 2.60
CA ALA A 368 16.08 -3.17 1.48
C ALA A 368 14.61 -2.69 1.45
N THR A 369 13.99 -2.52 2.62
CA THR A 369 12.64 -1.96 2.75
C THR A 369 12.59 -0.49 2.36
N HIS A 370 13.61 0.32 2.69
CA HIS A 370 13.69 1.70 2.20
C HIS A 370 13.82 1.77 0.68
N VAL A 371 14.65 0.90 0.07
CA VAL A 371 14.78 0.79 -1.40
C VAL A 371 13.43 0.46 -2.05
N ARG A 372 12.72 -0.55 -1.53
CA ARG A 372 11.36 -0.91 -1.98
C ARG A 372 10.38 0.25 -1.91
N ASN A 373 10.43 1.02 -0.83
CA ASN A 373 9.56 2.18 -0.63
C ASN A 373 9.91 3.31 -1.62
N MET A 374 11.18 3.52 -1.95
CA MET A 374 11.58 4.47 -3.00
C MET A 374 11.02 4.04 -4.36
N MET A 375 11.25 2.79 -4.76
CA MET A 375 10.86 2.31 -6.10
C MET A 375 9.34 2.33 -6.31
N SER A 376 8.58 1.87 -5.32
CA SER A 376 7.12 1.94 -5.37
C SER A 376 6.55 3.36 -5.23
N ASN A 377 7.32 4.33 -4.73
CA ASN A 377 6.93 5.75 -4.78
C ASN A 377 7.19 6.35 -6.16
N LEU A 378 8.35 6.06 -6.78
CA LEU A 378 8.66 6.51 -8.15
C LEU A 378 7.63 5.98 -9.17
N ASP A 379 7.27 4.70 -9.07
CA ASP A 379 6.18 4.09 -9.86
C ASP A 379 4.86 4.88 -9.70
N ARG A 380 4.44 5.17 -8.44
CA ARG A 380 3.19 5.90 -8.14
C ARG A 380 3.19 7.38 -8.52
N GLN A 381 4.37 7.98 -8.68
CA GLN A 381 4.55 9.40 -9.01
C GLN A 381 4.75 9.65 -10.51
N HIS A 382 4.78 8.60 -11.35
CA HIS A 382 5.03 8.70 -12.80
C HIS A 382 6.41 9.31 -13.13
N ILE A 383 7.39 9.12 -12.25
CA ILE A 383 8.75 9.63 -12.45
C ILE A 383 9.55 8.54 -13.15
N ASN A 384 9.99 8.76 -14.39
CA ASN A 384 11.03 7.94 -15.03
C ASN A 384 12.41 8.54 -14.72
N ILE A 385 13.08 8.06 -13.67
CA ILE A 385 14.33 8.66 -13.18
C ILE A 385 15.44 8.70 -14.24
N PHE A 386 15.42 7.80 -15.22
CA PHE A 386 16.43 7.72 -16.28
C PHE A 386 16.32 8.87 -17.31
N ASP A 387 15.15 9.50 -17.42
CA ASP A 387 14.95 10.68 -18.28
C ASP A 387 15.49 11.99 -17.66
N HIS A 388 16.01 11.94 -16.43
CA HIS A 388 16.61 13.09 -15.73
C HIS A 388 18.12 12.90 -15.53
N PRO A 389 19.00 13.24 -16.50
CA PRO A 389 20.43 12.89 -16.45
C PRO A 389 21.17 13.33 -15.18
N ASN A 390 20.87 14.52 -14.67
CA ASN A 390 21.58 15.16 -13.56
C ASN A 390 20.96 14.89 -12.17
N GLU A 391 20.05 13.93 -12.07
CA GLU A 391 19.21 13.68 -10.88
C GLU A 391 19.11 12.19 -10.54
N TYR A 392 18.53 11.88 -9.38
CA TYR A 392 18.20 10.52 -8.92
C TYR A 392 19.38 9.52 -8.95
N GLN A 393 20.62 9.99 -8.80
CA GLN A 393 21.81 9.17 -9.01
C GLN A 393 21.91 7.99 -8.03
N LEU A 394 21.48 8.19 -6.78
CA LEU A 394 21.45 7.13 -5.77
C LEU A 394 20.40 6.06 -6.16
N GLU A 395 19.20 6.52 -6.51
CA GLU A 395 18.05 5.69 -6.88
C GLU A 395 18.34 4.87 -8.14
N LYS A 396 18.91 5.48 -9.19
CA LYS A 396 19.35 4.80 -10.41
C LYS A 396 20.32 3.67 -10.11
N LEU A 397 21.37 3.94 -9.33
CA LEU A 397 22.38 2.93 -8.97
C LEU A 397 21.78 1.78 -8.15
N LEU A 398 20.82 2.07 -7.26
CA LEU A 398 20.10 1.05 -6.49
C LEU A 398 19.22 0.15 -7.39
N VAL A 399 18.52 0.73 -8.37
CA VAL A 399 17.73 -0.01 -9.38
C VAL A 399 18.64 -0.89 -10.24
N LEU A 400 19.73 -0.32 -10.78
CA LEU A 400 20.68 -1.01 -11.65
C LEU A 400 21.36 -2.20 -10.93
N LEU A 401 21.66 -2.06 -9.64
CA LEU A 401 22.14 -3.18 -8.82
C LEU A 401 21.08 -4.29 -8.71
N GLY A 402 19.81 -3.91 -8.61
CA GLY A 402 18.66 -4.81 -8.65
C GLY A 402 18.56 -5.56 -9.98
N ASP A 403 18.59 -4.83 -11.09
CA ASP A 403 18.62 -5.39 -12.45
C ASP A 403 19.76 -6.40 -12.59
N ARG A 404 20.95 -6.05 -12.09
CA ARG A 404 22.14 -6.90 -12.19
C ARG A 404 22.04 -8.20 -11.38
N TYR A 405 21.37 -8.20 -10.22
CA TYR A 405 21.09 -9.43 -9.49
C TYR A 405 19.93 -10.23 -10.12
N ARG A 406 18.91 -9.59 -10.71
CA ARG A 406 17.83 -10.29 -11.46
C ARG A 406 18.36 -11.13 -12.63
N GLN A 407 19.55 -10.82 -13.16
CA GLN A 407 20.25 -11.65 -14.17
C GLN A 407 21.04 -12.83 -13.58
N GLN A 408 21.10 -12.98 -12.25
CA GLN A 408 21.89 -13.99 -11.53
C GLN A 408 21.02 -14.88 -10.62
N VAL A 409 19.78 -14.46 -10.32
CA VAL A 409 18.80 -15.26 -9.58
C VAL A 409 18.52 -16.58 -10.32
N VAL A 410 18.58 -17.68 -9.58
CA VAL A 410 18.18 -19.02 -10.04
C VAL A 410 17.30 -19.65 -8.96
N PHE A 411 16.11 -20.09 -9.34
CA PHE A 411 15.14 -20.73 -8.47
C PHE A 411 15.14 -22.26 -8.64
N PRO A 412 14.73 -23.03 -7.61
CA PRO A 412 14.29 -22.56 -6.30
C PRO A 412 15.44 -22.44 -5.29
N MET A 413 15.33 -21.47 -4.39
CA MET A 413 16.23 -21.20 -3.27
C MET A 413 15.61 -21.60 -1.93
N GLY A 414 16.44 -21.95 -0.95
CA GLY A 414 16.02 -22.21 0.42
C GLY A 414 16.99 -21.56 1.41
N ARG A 415 16.46 -21.01 2.51
CA ARG A 415 17.26 -20.34 3.55
C ARG A 415 18.29 -21.26 4.24
N ASP A 416 18.09 -22.56 4.08
CA ASP A 416 18.82 -23.69 4.67
C ASP A 416 19.71 -24.42 3.65
N THR A 417 19.60 -24.09 2.35
CA THR A 417 20.23 -24.83 1.24
C THR A 417 21.02 -23.95 0.26
N THR A 418 20.62 -22.69 0.06
CA THR A 418 21.29 -21.69 -0.79
C THR A 418 22.37 -20.94 -0.01
N ASP A 419 23.42 -20.42 -0.68
CA ASP A 419 24.37 -19.56 0.03
C ASP A 419 23.67 -18.31 0.56
N ALA A 420 24.04 -17.88 1.77
CA ALA A 420 23.39 -16.76 2.44
C ALA A 420 23.49 -15.45 1.63
N ASN A 421 24.52 -15.29 0.79
CA ASN A 421 24.71 -14.10 -0.05
C ASN A 421 23.83 -14.15 -1.29
N GLU A 422 23.82 -15.27 -2.02
CA GLU A 422 22.92 -15.50 -3.16
C GLU A 422 21.46 -15.28 -2.76
N PHE A 423 21.08 -15.80 -1.59
CA PHE A 423 19.75 -15.67 -1.00
C PHE A 423 19.37 -14.20 -0.70
N ILE A 424 20.23 -13.41 -0.04
CA ILE A 424 19.94 -11.99 0.20
C ILE A 424 20.09 -11.11 -1.06
N GLN A 425 20.91 -11.51 -2.04
CA GLN A 425 20.96 -10.86 -3.35
C GLN A 425 19.64 -11.03 -4.10
N SER A 426 19.03 -12.22 -4.06
CA SER A 426 17.67 -12.44 -4.60
C SER A 426 16.62 -11.62 -3.85
N ILE A 427 16.68 -11.56 -2.51
CA ILE A 427 15.78 -10.69 -1.73
C ILE A 427 15.95 -9.21 -2.14
N TYR A 428 17.19 -8.74 -2.36
CA TYR A 428 17.43 -7.38 -2.84
C TYR A 428 16.89 -7.17 -4.27
N ALA A 429 17.02 -8.17 -5.15
CA ALA A 429 16.47 -8.16 -6.50
C ALA A 429 14.94 -7.99 -6.49
N ASP A 430 14.23 -8.67 -5.58
CA ASP A 430 12.80 -8.48 -5.36
C ASP A 430 12.45 -7.11 -4.76
N MET A 431 13.28 -6.59 -3.84
CA MET A 431 13.05 -5.32 -3.15
C MET A 431 13.36 -4.07 -4.01
N SER A 432 13.98 -4.25 -5.18
CA SER A 432 14.46 -3.17 -6.07
C SER A 432 13.74 -3.10 -7.42
N VAL A 433 12.57 -3.74 -7.52
CA VAL A 433 11.72 -3.68 -8.73
C VAL A 433 11.10 -2.29 -8.87
N TYR A 434 11.26 -1.71 -10.05
CA TYR A 434 10.78 -0.38 -10.44
C TYR A 434 10.39 -0.45 -11.92
N ASN A 435 9.16 -0.07 -12.27
CA ASN A 435 8.53 -0.39 -13.55
C ASN A 435 8.35 0.83 -14.45
N TYR A 436 8.19 2.04 -13.90
CA TYR A 436 7.93 3.26 -14.65
C TYR A 436 9.17 3.81 -15.37
N ARG A 437 9.68 3.03 -16.33
CA ARG A 437 10.92 3.24 -17.09
C ARG A 437 10.85 2.53 -18.45
N SER A 438 11.58 3.03 -19.44
CA SER A 438 11.58 2.52 -20.83
C SER A 438 12.42 1.26 -21.04
N MET A 439 13.42 1.00 -20.20
CA MET A 439 14.23 -0.22 -20.25
C MET A 439 14.17 -0.87 -18.88
N ASN A 440 13.73 -2.14 -18.81
CA ASN A 440 13.77 -2.96 -17.61
C ASN A 440 14.09 -4.40 -18.05
N PRO A 441 15.24 -5.00 -17.70
CA PRO A 441 15.62 -6.30 -18.24
C PRO A 441 14.65 -7.39 -17.79
N VAL A 442 14.34 -8.34 -18.68
CA VAL A 442 13.65 -9.57 -18.30
C VAL A 442 14.44 -10.27 -17.19
N GLN A 443 13.81 -10.63 -16.08
CA GLN A 443 14.49 -11.44 -15.07
C GLN A 443 14.81 -12.81 -15.66
N ALA A 444 16.04 -13.30 -15.48
CA ALA A 444 16.53 -14.49 -16.17
C ALA A 444 15.78 -15.78 -15.78
N ASP A 445 15.31 -15.87 -14.53
CA ASP A 445 14.56 -16.99 -13.99
C ASP A 445 13.37 -16.50 -13.13
N LEU A 446 12.15 -16.87 -13.53
CA LEU A 446 10.91 -16.59 -12.79
C LEU A 446 10.41 -17.82 -11.99
N GLY A 447 11.16 -18.91 -12.00
CA GLY A 447 10.88 -20.13 -11.25
C GLY A 447 9.55 -20.77 -11.63
N ASN A 448 8.70 -21.07 -10.66
CA ASN A 448 7.39 -21.71 -10.90
C ASN A 448 6.25 -20.71 -11.20
N PHE A 449 6.56 -19.45 -11.54
CA PHE A 449 5.56 -18.42 -11.87
C PHE A 449 5.22 -18.34 -13.37
N SER A 450 6.23 -18.29 -14.25
CA SER A 450 6.08 -18.05 -15.69
C SER A 450 7.37 -18.38 -16.45
N ARG A 451 7.30 -18.56 -17.77
CA ARG A 451 8.48 -18.56 -18.66
C ARG A 451 9.04 -17.14 -18.80
N THR A 452 10.27 -17.02 -19.28
CA THR A 452 10.93 -15.72 -19.54
C THR A 452 11.00 -15.38 -21.03
N ASP A 453 11.03 -16.37 -21.91
CA ASP A 453 11.06 -16.18 -23.36
C ASP A 453 9.65 -16.09 -23.98
N PHE A 454 9.31 -14.89 -24.43
CA PHE A 454 8.12 -14.58 -25.23
C PHE A 454 8.49 -13.98 -26.61
N SER A 455 9.71 -14.21 -27.10
CA SER A 455 10.22 -13.64 -28.37
C SER A 455 9.47 -14.09 -29.62
N HIS A 456 8.67 -15.16 -29.52
CA HIS A 456 7.78 -15.65 -30.55
C HIS A 456 6.43 -14.90 -30.62
N ILE A 457 6.06 -14.18 -29.55
CA ILE A 457 4.84 -13.37 -29.50
C ILE A 457 5.07 -12.09 -30.31
N THR A 458 4.22 -11.87 -31.31
CA THR A 458 4.14 -10.56 -31.98
C THR A 458 3.24 -9.65 -31.16
N PRO A 459 3.73 -8.52 -30.61
CA PRO A 459 2.90 -7.62 -29.82
C PRO A 459 1.82 -6.96 -30.67
N VAL A 460 0.68 -6.67 -30.04
CA VAL A 460 -0.46 -5.99 -30.67
C VAL A 460 -0.95 -4.83 -29.81
N ASN A 461 -1.87 -4.05 -30.37
CA ASN A 461 -2.55 -2.95 -29.68
C ASN A 461 -4.06 -3.26 -29.62
N GLN A 462 -4.72 -2.91 -28.52
CA GLN A 462 -6.14 -3.21 -28.30
C GLN A 462 -6.84 -2.11 -27.49
N THR A 463 -8.03 -1.72 -27.94
CA THR A 463 -9.01 -0.98 -27.14
C THR A 463 -9.66 -1.94 -26.14
N VAL A 464 -9.50 -1.68 -24.84
CA VAL A 464 -10.13 -2.43 -23.75
C VAL A 464 -11.23 -1.58 -23.13
N ASN A 465 -12.46 -2.08 -23.14
CA ASN A 465 -13.61 -1.45 -22.50
C ASN A 465 -14.05 -2.29 -21.31
N LEU A 466 -14.21 -1.67 -20.14
CA LEU A 466 -14.62 -2.33 -18.91
C LEU A 466 -15.78 -1.56 -18.26
N ILE A 467 -16.56 -2.26 -17.43
CA ILE A 467 -17.40 -1.64 -16.41
C ILE A 467 -16.63 -1.69 -15.10
N SER A 468 -16.44 -0.54 -14.46
CA SER A 468 -15.70 -0.46 -13.21
C SER A 468 -16.39 -1.27 -12.11
N LYS A 469 -15.61 -2.05 -11.36
CA LYS A 469 -16.06 -2.70 -10.13
C LYS A 469 -14.94 -2.67 -9.11
N ARG A 470 -15.30 -2.45 -7.84
CA ARG A 470 -14.37 -2.61 -6.72
C ARG A 470 -14.08 -4.10 -6.54
N HIS A 471 -12.82 -4.53 -6.39
CA HIS A 471 -11.61 -3.72 -6.30
C HIS A 471 -10.83 -3.57 -7.62
N PHE A 472 -10.93 -4.54 -8.53
CA PHE A 472 -10.31 -4.50 -9.85
C PHE A 472 -11.07 -5.38 -10.85
N ARG A 473 -10.63 -5.33 -12.12
CA ARG A 473 -11.02 -6.23 -13.21
C ARG A 473 -9.76 -6.62 -13.98
N SER A 474 -9.70 -7.83 -14.54
CA SER A 474 -8.73 -8.14 -15.60
C SER A 474 -9.01 -7.27 -16.84
N ALA A 475 -7.93 -6.81 -17.49
CA ALA A 475 -7.99 -6.11 -18.77
C ALA A 475 -8.05 -7.06 -19.98
N GLY A 476 -7.89 -8.37 -19.79
CA GLY A 476 -7.85 -9.36 -20.87
C GLY A 476 -6.61 -9.29 -21.78
N VAL A 477 -5.56 -8.58 -21.35
CA VAL A 477 -4.30 -8.42 -22.08
C VAL A 477 -3.08 -8.74 -21.20
N TYR A 478 -1.97 -9.11 -21.82
CA TYR A 478 -0.75 -9.58 -21.16
C TYR A 478 0.41 -8.60 -21.39
N VAL A 479 1.07 -8.15 -20.32
CA VAL A 479 2.32 -7.38 -20.41
C VAL A 479 3.47 -8.34 -20.67
N ILE A 480 4.12 -8.20 -21.83
CA ILE A 480 5.25 -9.06 -22.21
C ILE A 480 6.49 -8.66 -21.37
N PRO A 481 7.22 -9.61 -20.74
CA PRO A 481 8.39 -9.28 -19.92
C PRO A 481 9.44 -8.48 -20.71
N GLY A 482 9.99 -7.45 -20.09
CA GLY A 482 11.03 -6.60 -20.65
C GLY A 482 10.60 -5.70 -21.82
N GLN A 483 9.33 -5.71 -22.21
CA GLN A 483 8.78 -4.84 -23.25
C GLN A 483 7.96 -3.71 -22.64
N THR A 484 8.13 -2.49 -23.13
CA THR A 484 7.39 -1.33 -22.66
C THR A 484 5.96 -1.39 -23.15
N VAL A 485 4.99 -1.41 -22.22
CA VAL A 485 3.56 -1.25 -22.52
C VAL A 485 3.19 0.23 -22.40
N ARG A 486 2.33 0.71 -23.31
CA ARG A 486 1.75 2.05 -23.24
C ARG A 486 0.25 1.94 -23.05
N ILE A 487 -0.30 2.60 -22.04
CA ILE A 487 -1.74 2.60 -21.74
C ILE A 487 -2.27 4.04 -21.66
N THR A 488 -3.27 4.35 -22.47
CA THR A 488 -3.95 5.65 -22.48
C THR A 488 -5.39 5.45 -22.02
N ARG A 489 -5.82 6.15 -20.96
CA ARG A 489 -7.22 6.15 -20.55
C ARG A 489 -8.02 7.11 -21.43
N THR A 490 -9.02 6.62 -22.14
CA THR A 490 -9.77 7.36 -23.17
C THR A 490 -11.18 7.76 -22.76
N ASP A 491 -11.69 7.24 -21.64
CA ASP A 491 -12.96 7.69 -21.04
C ASP A 491 -12.81 8.99 -20.21
N ASN A 492 -13.95 9.53 -19.80
CA ASN A 492 -14.05 10.71 -18.91
C ASN A 492 -14.80 10.40 -17.60
N SER A 493 -14.92 9.13 -17.21
CA SER A 493 -15.74 8.72 -16.07
C SER A 493 -15.11 9.11 -14.73
N PRO A 494 -15.91 9.52 -13.72
CA PRO A 494 -15.43 10.02 -12.44
C PRO A 494 -15.06 8.89 -11.46
N VAL A 495 -14.21 7.96 -11.90
CA VAL A 495 -13.68 6.85 -11.10
C VAL A 495 -12.15 6.95 -11.00
N ASN A 496 -11.60 6.77 -9.80
CA ASN A 496 -10.15 6.73 -9.63
C ASN A 496 -9.65 5.36 -10.09
N THR A 497 -8.77 5.39 -11.08
CA THR A 497 -8.27 4.18 -11.74
C THR A 497 -6.79 4.00 -11.43
N LYS A 498 -6.35 2.75 -11.25
CA LYS A 498 -4.92 2.38 -11.21
C LYS A 498 -4.67 1.15 -12.05
N VAL A 499 -3.46 0.99 -12.55
CA VAL A 499 -3.02 -0.17 -13.33
C VAL A 499 -1.96 -0.95 -12.55
N ALA A 500 -2.00 -2.28 -12.61
CA ALA A 500 -0.89 -3.13 -12.17
C ALA A 500 -0.81 -4.39 -13.02
N VAL A 501 0.38 -4.95 -13.15
CA VAL A 501 0.59 -6.30 -13.69
C VAL A 501 0.37 -7.30 -12.57
N ASN A 502 -0.28 -8.44 -12.86
CA ASN A 502 -0.49 -9.59 -11.98
C ASN A 502 -1.46 -9.41 -10.78
N SER A 503 -1.96 -10.54 -10.28
CA SER A 503 -2.94 -10.65 -9.19
C SER A 503 -2.40 -11.32 -7.91
N GLN A 504 -1.17 -11.87 -7.94
CA GLN A 504 -0.61 -12.65 -6.84
C GLN A 504 -0.33 -11.77 -5.60
N ARG A 505 -0.83 -12.23 -4.45
CA ARG A 505 -0.50 -11.68 -3.13
C ARG A 505 0.97 -11.94 -2.83
N ALA A 506 1.72 -10.94 -2.38
CA ALA A 506 3.17 -11.06 -2.13
C ALA A 506 3.57 -12.12 -1.07
N ALA A 507 2.61 -12.65 -0.32
CA ALA A 507 2.82 -13.73 0.63
C ALA A 507 2.61 -15.14 0.03
N SER A 508 2.23 -15.26 -1.26
CA SER A 508 2.31 -16.53 -2.00
C SER A 508 3.76 -16.99 -2.24
N THR A 509 4.72 -16.09 -2.15
CA THR A 509 6.15 -16.41 -2.20
C THR A 509 6.71 -16.60 -0.79
N HIS A 510 6.87 -17.87 -0.43
CA HIS A 510 7.34 -18.40 0.86
C HIS A 510 8.86 -18.30 1.00
N TRP A 511 9.40 -17.11 0.76
CA TRP A 511 10.84 -16.88 0.61
C TRP A 511 11.68 -17.23 1.86
N PHE A 512 11.05 -17.35 3.03
CA PHE A 512 11.69 -17.75 4.28
C PHE A 512 11.25 -19.13 4.77
N ALA A 513 10.50 -19.92 4.01
CA ALA A 513 10.29 -21.33 4.34
C ALA A 513 11.52 -22.18 3.98
N THR A 514 11.67 -23.31 4.67
CA THR A 514 12.72 -24.30 4.42
C THR A 514 12.40 -25.19 3.22
N GLY A 515 13.40 -25.89 2.68
CA GLY A 515 13.16 -26.91 1.66
C GLY A 515 12.86 -26.33 0.27
N ASN A 516 13.63 -25.32 -0.13
CA ASN A 516 13.57 -24.66 -1.44
C ASN A 516 12.22 -23.97 -1.76
N ALA A 517 11.63 -23.32 -0.77
CA ALA A 517 10.32 -22.66 -0.90
C ALA A 517 10.37 -21.25 -1.52
N TYR A 518 11.54 -20.63 -1.63
CA TYR A 518 11.72 -19.39 -2.39
C TYR A 518 11.90 -19.74 -3.87
N ASN A 519 10.78 -19.90 -4.58
CA ASN A 519 10.74 -20.57 -5.89
C ASN A 519 10.21 -19.69 -7.05
N ARG A 520 10.13 -18.38 -6.82
CA ARG A 520 9.58 -17.34 -7.70
C ARG A 520 9.92 -15.96 -7.11
N PRO A 521 9.84 -14.85 -7.88
CA PRO A 521 9.90 -13.50 -7.32
C PRO A 521 8.81 -13.27 -6.26
N LYS A 522 9.07 -12.41 -5.27
CA LYS A 522 8.09 -12.10 -4.22
C LYS A 522 6.98 -11.16 -4.67
N TYR A 523 7.34 -10.13 -5.42
CA TYR A 523 6.45 -9.02 -5.71
C TYR A 523 5.97 -9.08 -7.16
N LEU A 524 5.31 -10.20 -7.47
CA LEU A 524 4.76 -10.51 -8.80
C LEU A 524 3.71 -9.48 -9.23
N GLN A 525 2.78 -9.13 -8.32
CA GLN A 525 1.94 -7.95 -8.51
C GLN A 525 2.80 -6.69 -8.45
N SER A 526 2.80 -5.91 -9.54
CA SER A 526 3.52 -4.65 -9.62
C SER A 526 2.94 -3.61 -8.66
N THR A 527 3.67 -2.52 -8.45
CA THR A 527 3.09 -1.32 -7.85
C THR A 527 1.85 -0.90 -8.64
N GLN A 528 0.76 -0.54 -7.95
CA GLN A 528 -0.42 0.06 -8.57
C GLN A 528 -0.13 1.51 -8.96
N ILE A 529 -0.14 1.81 -10.25
CA ILE A 529 0.17 3.14 -10.82
C ILE A 529 -1.15 3.85 -11.16
N PRO A 530 -1.44 5.05 -10.62
CA PRO A 530 -2.68 5.75 -10.91
C PRO A 530 -2.76 6.25 -12.36
N ILE A 531 -3.97 6.30 -12.93
CA ILE A 531 -4.19 6.83 -14.28
C ILE A 531 -5.43 7.74 -14.33
N ALA A 532 -5.19 9.01 -14.64
CA ALA A 532 -6.23 10.02 -14.83
C ALA A 532 -6.85 9.98 -16.24
N ASN A 533 -8.00 10.62 -16.41
CA ASN A 533 -8.69 10.72 -17.70
C ASN A 533 -7.79 11.40 -18.73
N GLY A 534 -7.65 10.81 -19.92
CA GLY A 534 -6.75 11.29 -20.98
C GLY A 534 -5.25 11.07 -20.71
N GLN A 535 -4.86 10.57 -19.54
CA GLN A 535 -3.45 10.32 -19.24
C GLN A 535 -2.93 9.09 -20.00
N THR A 536 -1.69 9.17 -20.47
CA THR A 536 -0.90 8.04 -20.96
C THR A 536 0.14 7.65 -19.90
N LEU A 537 0.23 6.37 -19.57
CA LEU A 537 1.34 5.77 -18.82
C LEU A 537 2.21 4.95 -19.78
N SER A 538 3.51 4.88 -19.48
CA SER A 538 4.48 4.04 -20.20
C SER A 538 5.38 3.35 -19.18
N PHE A 539 5.37 2.02 -19.14
CA PHE A 539 6.11 1.25 -18.14
C PHE A 539 6.58 -0.10 -18.69
N THR A 540 7.62 -0.68 -18.08
CA THR A 540 8.25 -1.93 -18.50
C THR A 540 8.39 -2.85 -17.29
N SER A 541 7.77 -4.03 -17.32
CA SER A 541 7.84 -5.01 -16.23
C SER A 541 8.97 -6.02 -16.47
N PRO A 542 9.80 -6.37 -15.47
CA PRO A 542 10.83 -7.40 -15.62
C PRO A 542 10.24 -8.82 -15.58
N TYR A 543 8.97 -8.95 -15.15
CA TYR A 543 8.28 -10.23 -14.92
C TYR A 543 7.18 -10.51 -15.95
N GLY A 544 6.58 -9.47 -16.51
CA GLY A 544 5.36 -9.57 -17.33
C GLY A 544 4.17 -10.17 -16.57
N GLY A 545 3.09 -10.46 -17.30
CA GLY A 545 1.88 -11.09 -16.76
C GLY A 545 0.57 -10.40 -17.15
N PRO A 546 -0.60 -10.95 -16.76
CA PRO A 546 -1.91 -10.35 -17.05
C PRO A 546 -2.09 -8.97 -16.42
N LEU A 547 -2.63 -8.02 -17.19
CA LEU A 547 -2.86 -6.64 -16.73
C LEU A 547 -4.18 -6.50 -15.97
N GLN A 548 -4.14 -5.84 -14.81
CA GLN A 548 -5.26 -5.64 -13.91
C GLN A 548 -5.55 -4.13 -13.75
N ILE A 549 -6.83 -3.76 -13.80
CA ILE A 549 -7.30 -2.37 -13.65
C ILE A 549 -8.11 -2.22 -12.36
N PHE A 550 -7.60 -1.42 -11.42
CA PHE A 550 -8.20 -1.18 -10.10
C PHE A 550 -9.12 0.04 -10.10
N PHE A 551 -10.24 -0.07 -9.39
CA PHE A 551 -11.27 0.97 -9.30
C PHE A 551 -11.72 1.20 -7.85
N ASP A 552 -12.11 2.44 -7.55
CA ASP A 552 -12.69 2.82 -6.25
C ASP A 552 -14.22 2.97 -6.27
N ALA A 553 -14.85 2.90 -7.45
CA ALA A 553 -16.30 2.98 -7.66
C ALA A 553 -16.80 1.96 -8.68
N ASN A 554 -18.09 1.63 -8.61
CA ASN A 554 -18.76 0.66 -9.48
C ASN A 554 -19.51 1.32 -10.65
N ASP A 555 -19.81 0.51 -11.65
CA ASP A 555 -20.77 0.77 -12.74
C ASP A 555 -20.45 2.00 -13.61
N GLN A 556 -19.18 2.40 -13.66
CA GLN A 556 -18.70 3.39 -14.61
C GLN A 556 -18.11 2.71 -15.84
N ALA A 557 -18.57 3.09 -17.03
CA ALA A 557 -17.93 2.67 -18.27
C ALA A 557 -16.55 3.33 -18.37
N VAL A 558 -15.49 2.54 -18.55
CA VAL A 558 -14.12 2.99 -18.70
C VAL A 558 -13.48 2.37 -19.93
N SER A 559 -12.52 3.07 -20.54
CA SER A 559 -11.92 2.67 -21.81
C SER A 559 -10.44 3.00 -21.83
N PHE A 560 -9.65 2.08 -22.39
CA PHE A 560 -8.20 2.15 -22.47
C PHE A 560 -7.73 1.77 -23.86
N GLU A 561 -6.85 2.57 -24.45
CA GLU A 561 -6.01 2.14 -25.58
C GLU A 561 -4.71 1.59 -25.02
N ILE A 562 -4.43 0.31 -25.28
CA ILE A 562 -3.28 -0.41 -24.73
C ILE A 562 -2.42 -0.92 -25.87
N GLU A 563 -1.14 -0.58 -25.86
CA GLU A 563 -0.20 -0.86 -26.94
C GLU A 563 0.96 -1.74 -26.49
N ASN A 564 1.48 -2.53 -27.44
CA ASN A 564 2.61 -3.44 -27.25
C ASN A 564 2.34 -4.52 -26.18
N ILE A 565 1.20 -5.20 -26.30
CA ILE A 565 0.75 -6.28 -25.41
C ILE A 565 0.65 -7.63 -26.12
N GLY A 566 0.65 -8.71 -25.32
CA GLY A 566 0.30 -10.06 -25.73
C GLY A 566 -1.16 -10.38 -25.40
N LEU A 567 -1.68 -11.47 -25.99
CA LEU A 567 -3.08 -11.88 -25.86
C LEU A 567 -3.17 -13.30 -25.28
N HIS A 568 -3.19 -13.41 -23.95
CA HIS A 568 -3.33 -14.68 -23.26
C HIS A 568 -4.74 -15.28 -23.40
N PRO A 569 -4.99 -16.53 -22.99
CA PRO A 569 -6.34 -17.08 -22.93
C PRO A 569 -7.17 -16.30 -21.90
N TYR A 570 -8.09 -15.48 -22.40
CA TYR A 570 -9.03 -14.67 -21.62
C TYR A 570 -10.45 -14.94 -22.10
N TRP A 571 -11.38 -15.08 -21.16
CA TRP A 571 -12.81 -15.21 -21.43
C TRP A 571 -13.57 -14.18 -20.59
N ASN A 572 -14.45 -13.40 -21.23
CA ASN A 572 -15.33 -12.41 -20.59
C ASN A 572 -16.73 -12.36 -21.24
N GLY A 573 -16.96 -13.13 -22.30
CA GLY A 573 -18.26 -13.30 -22.95
C GLY A 573 -18.34 -14.60 -23.76
N ALA A 574 -19.55 -15.03 -24.10
CA ALA A 574 -19.77 -16.26 -24.88
C ALA A 574 -19.19 -16.18 -26.31
N GLU A 575 -18.99 -14.96 -26.82
CA GLU A 575 -18.23 -14.61 -28.02
C GLU A 575 -16.77 -15.09 -27.97
N ASP A 576 -16.15 -15.10 -26.78
CA ASP A 576 -14.74 -15.46 -26.61
C ASP A 576 -14.50 -16.98 -26.61
N ASN A 577 -15.55 -17.81 -26.47
CA ASN A 577 -15.46 -19.27 -26.28
C ASN A 577 -14.42 -19.95 -27.19
N ALA A 578 -14.53 -19.72 -28.51
CA ALA A 578 -13.67 -20.39 -29.50
C ALA A 578 -12.22 -19.87 -29.46
N GLU A 579 -12.03 -18.59 -29.17
CA GLU A 579 -10.69 -18.00 -29.07
C GLU A 579 -9.99 -18.36 -27.76
N PHE A 580 -10.73 -18.35 -26.65
CA PHE A 580 -10.27 -18.84 -25.35
C PHE A 580 -9.81 -20.30 -25.43
N GLU A 581 -10.63 -21.19 -26.00
CA GLU A 581 -10.26 -22.60 -26.22
C GLU A 581 -9.04 -22.74 -27.15
N ALA A 582 -8.96 -21.96 -28.24
CA ALA A 582 -7.82 -21.99 -29.15
C ALA A 582 -6.51 -21.55 -28.46
N ARG A 583 -6.53 -20.43 -27.74
CA ARG A 583 -5.37 -19.91 -26.99
C ARG A 583 -4.98 -20.83 -25.83
N LEU A 584 -5.95 -21.37 -25.09
CA LEU A 584 -5.70 -22.38 -24.05
C LEU A 584 -4.98 -23.60 -24.63
N ASN A 585 -5.37 -24.08 -25.81
CA ASN A 585 -4.72 -25.20 -26.48
C ASN A 585 -3.33 -24.83 -27.02
N ALA A 586 -3.15 -23.62 -27.55
CA ALA A 586 -1.85 -23.14 -28.05
C ALA A 586 -0.79 -23.03 -26.93
N GLY A 587 -1.16 -22.53 -25.74
CA GLY A 587 -0.26 -22.47 -24.58
C GLY A 587 0.91 -21.50 -24.72
N GLU A 588 0.72 -20.45 -25.51
CA GLU A 588 1.71 -19.38 -25.76
C GLU A 588 1.98 -18.51 -24.51
N PHE A 589 1.09 -18.56 -23.51
CA PHE A 589 1.18 -17.83 -22.24
C PHE A 589 0.97 -18.77 -21.04
N ASP A 590 1.66 -18.52 -19.92
CA ASP A 590 1.58 -19.37 -18.71
C ASP A 590 0.42 -19.03 -17.78
N TRP A 591 -0.40 -18.04 -18.14
CA TRP A 591 -1.55 -17.58 -17.36
C TRP A 591 -2.80 -17.52 -18.24
N ALA A 592 -3.94 -17.84 -17.65
CA ALA A 592 -5.25 -17.80 -18.27
C ALA A 592 -6.28 -17.23 -17.28
N GLU A 593 -7.27 -16.52 -17.81
CA GLU A 593 -8.27 -15.81 -17.00
C GLU A 593 -9.69 -16.05 -17.50
N LEU A 594 -10.63 -16.22 -16.57
CA LEU A 594 -12.07 -16.29 -16.83
C LEU A 594 -12.76 -15.24 -15.96
N SER A 595 -13.40 -14.26 -16.60
CA SER A 595 -14.04 -13.12 -15.97
C SER A 595 -15.56 -13.20 -16.15
N THR A 596 -16.31 -12.97 -15.07
CA THR A 596 -17.79 -12.91 -15.07
C THR A 596 -18.25 -11.58 -14.45
N SER A 597 -19.55 -11.37 -14.19
CA SER A 597 -20.01 -10.12 -13.56
C SER A 597 -19.67 -10.05 -12.07
N GLY A 598 -19.76 -11.16 -11.33
CA GLY A 598 -19.48 -11.26 -9.90
C GLY A 598 -18.18 -11.99 -9.51
N PHE A 599 -17.52 -12.70 -10.43
CA PHE A 599 -16.33 -13.51 -10.12
C PHE A 599 -15.23 -13.46 -11.21
N GLU A 600 -13.95 -13.50 -10.83
CA GLU A 600 -12.82 -13.69 -11.76
C GLU A 600 -11.86 -14.78 -11.27
N VAL A 601 -11.46 -15.64 -12.20
CA VAL A 601 -10.46 -16.70 -12.02
C VAL A 601 -9.16 -16.26 -12.68
N HIS A 602 -8.09 -16.10 -11.90
CA HIS A 602 -6.73 -15.84 -12.37
C HIS A 602 -5.89 -17.10 -12.15
N SER A 603 -5.49 -17.78 -13.23
CA SER A 603 -5.01 -19.18 -13.12
C SER A 603 -3.75 -19.42 -13.94
N GLN A 604 -2.83 -20.22 -13.41
CA GLN A 604 -1.78 -20.80 -14.25
C GLN A 604 -2.41 -21.62 -15.39
N LEU A 605 -1.84 -21.55 -16.60
CA LEU A 605 -2.38 -22.18 -17.81
C LEU A 605 -2.80 -23.65 -17.58
N GLU A 606 -1.91 -24.46 -16.99
CA GLU A 606 -2.16 -25.88 -16.75
C GLU A 606 -3.27 -26.13 -15.74
N LYS A 607 -3.44 -25.23 -14.75
CA LYS A 607 -4.54 -25.28 -13.80
C LYS A 607 -5.86 -24.96 -14.49
N MET A 608 -5.90 -23.92 -15.34
CA MET A 608 -7.10 -23.59 -16.15
C MET A 608 -7.46 -24.71 -17.13
N ARG A 609 -6.47 -25.27 -17.85
CA ARG A 609 -6.65 -26.45 -18.72
C ARG A 609 -7.29 -27.61 -17.96
N LYS A 610 -6.82 -27.88 -16.73
CA LYS A 610 -7.37 -28.95 -15.89
C LYS A 610 -8.77 -28.62 -15.36
N SER A 611 -9.04 -27.37 -14.97
CA SER A 611 -10.39 -26.90 -14.60
C SER A 611 -11.39 -27.09 -15.74
N MET A 612 -11.04 -26.67 -16.97
CA MET A 612 -11.88 -26.86 -18.15
C MET A 612 -12.11 -28.35 -18.47
N THR A 613 -11.06 -29.17 -18.33
CA THR A 613 -11.15 -30.62 -18.54
C THR A 613 -12.06 -31.30 -17.50
N ASP A 614 -11.95 -30.92 -16.22
CA ASP A 614 -12.73 -31.48 -15.12
C ASP A 614 -14.20 -31.03 -15.16
N TRP A 615 -14.47 -29.84 -15.70
CA TRP A 615 -15.83 -29.36 -15.96
C TRP A 615 -16.48 -30.06 -17.16
N GLY A 616 -15.72 -30.31 -18.22
CA GLY A 616 -16.17 -31.09 -19.38
C GLY A 616 -17.22 -30.39 -20.26
N SER A 617 -17.29 -29.06 -20.22
CA SER A 617 -18.18 -28.23 -21.03
C SER A 617 -17.50 -26.91 -21.43
N THR A 618 -18.20 -26.02 -22.15
CA THR A 618 -17.63 -24.76 -22.65
C THR A 618 -17.27 -23.78 -21.53
N ALA A 619 -16.45 -22.77 -21.85
CA ALA A 619 -16.12 -21.69 -20.92
C ALA A 619 -17.36 -20.87 -20.51
N ALA A 620 -18.30 -20.65 -21.43
CA ALA A 620 -19.61 -20.05 -21.10
C ALA A 620 -20.43 -20.88 -20.10
N ASP A 621 -20.44 -22.21 -20.22
CA ASP A 621 -21.11 -23.07 -19.23
C ASP A 621 -20.42 -23.00 -17.87
N MET A 622 -19.08 -22.92 -17.85
CA MET A 622 -18.32 -22.73 -16.60
C MET A 622 -18.63 -21.38 -15.98
N ALA A 623 -18.68 -20.30 -16.76
CA ALA A 623 -19.00 -18.96 -16.28
C ALA A 623 -20.42 -18.87 -15.69
N LEU A 624 -21.42 -19.48 -16.33
CA LEU A 624 -22.78 -19.57 -15.79
C LEU A 624 -22.83 -20.38 -14.49
N ALA A 625 -22.07 -21.47 -14.39
CA ALA A 625 -21.94 -22.24 -13.16
C ALA A 625 -21.20 -21.47 -12.06
N THR A 626 -20.17 -20.70 -12.40
CA THR A 626 -19.46 -19.82 -11.46
C THR A 626 -20.40 -18.75 -10.92
N GLU A 627 -21.18 -18.08 -11.78
CA GLU A 627 -22.18 -17.12 -11.32
C GLU A 627 -23.23 -17.78 -10.43
N ARG A 628 -23.74 -18.95 -10.78
CA ARG A 628 -24.76 -19.65 -9.98
C ARG A 628 -24.23 -20.12 -8.62
N TYR A 629 -23.15 -20.89 -8.61
CA TYR A 629 -22.73 -21.69 -7.45
C TYR A 629 -21.58 -21.05 -6.64
N VAL A 630 -20.90 -20.03 -7.17
CA VAL A 630 -19.81 -19.33 -6.46
C VAL A 630 -20.19 -17.87 -6.17
N SER A 631 -20.76 -17.15 -7.14
CA SER A 631 -21.17 -15.75 -6.96
C SER A 631 -22.51 -15.64 -6.22
N ASN A 632 -23.59 -16.15 -6.78
CA ASN A 632 -24.97 -15.95 -6.32
C ASN A 632 -25.26 -16.68 -4.99
N LEU A 633 -25.31 -18.03 -5.03
CA LEU A 633 -25.85 -18.83 -3.92
C LEU A 633 -25.11 -18.70 -2.57
N PRO A 634 -23.77 -18.48 -2.52
CA PRO A 634 -23.09 -18.15 -1.27
C PRO A 634 -23.54 -16.80 -0.66
N HIS A 635 -23.75 -15.77 -1.48
CA HIS A 635 -24.20 -14.46 -0.99
C HIS A 635 -25.71 -14.45 -0.64
N VAL A 636 -26.53 -15.25 -1.34
CA VAL A 636 -27.92 -15.56 -0.90
C VAL A 636 -27.90 -16.17 0.50
N LEU A 637 -27.09 -17.20 0.74
CA LEU A 637 -27.00 -17.85 2.06
C LEU A 637 -26.48 -16.89 3.15
N ALA A 638 -25.63 -15.93 2.77
CA ALA A 638 -25.16 -14.84 3.62
C ALA A 638 -26.19 -13.70 3.82
N GLY A 639 -27.40 -13.83 3.25
CA GLY A 639 -28.50 -12.88 3.38
C GLY A 639 -28.20 -11.49 2.85
N PHE A 640 -27.44 -11.39 1.76
CA PHE A 640 -27.26 -10.13 1.02
C PHE A 640 -28.26 -10.03 -0.14
N GLU A 641 -28.47 -8.81 -0.61
CA GLU A 641 -29.05 -8.51 -1.92
C GLU A 641 -27.96 -7.90 -2.83
N GLY A 642 -28.17 -7.83 -4.14
CA GLY A 642 -27.24 -7.17 -5.07
C GLY A 642 -27.29 -7.70 -6.50
N PRO A 643 -26.47 -7.14 -7.40
CA PRO A 643 -26.36 -7.63 -8.78
C PRO A 643 -25.99 -9.11 -8.82
N GLY A 644 -26.80 -9.92 -9.52
CA GLY A 644 -26.56 -11.36 -9.68
C GLY A 644 -26.91 -12.23 -8.46
N ILE A 645 -27.51 -11.68 -7.40
CA ILE A 645 -27.92 -12.41 -6.19
C ILE A 645 -29.44 -12.62 -6.21
N ASP A 646 -29.91 -13.86 -5.99
CA ASP A 646 -31.34 -14.17 -6.05
C ASP A 646 -32.13 -13.55 -4.87
N VAL A 647 -33.27 -12.93 -5.17
CA VAL A 647 -34.20 -12.41 -4.16
C VAL A 647 -35.06 -13.55 -3.60
N MET A 648 -34.70 -14.07 -2.43
CA MET A 648 -35.50 -15.06 -1.70
C MET A 648 -36.65 -14.38 -0.96
N ALA A 649 -37.89 -14.55 -1.45
CA ALA A 649 -39.08 -13.90 -0.86
C ALA A 649 -39.19 -14.15 0.66
N GLU A 650 -39.05 -15.41 1.10
CA GLU A 650 -39.16 -15.78 2.52
C GLU A 650 -38.12 -15.14 3.45
N VAL A 651 -37.01 -14.63 2.89
CA VAL A 651 -35.96 -13.91 3.62
C VAL A 651 -36.25 -12.41 3.66
N HIS A 652 -36.69 -11.84 2.53
CA HIS A 652 -37.02 -10.42 2.42
C HIS A 652 -38.32 -10.10 3.18
N ASP A 653 -39.36 -10.94 3.08
CA ASP A 653 -40.59 -10.82 3.87
C ASP A 653 -40.31 -10.83 5.39
N PHE A 654 -39.33 -11.64 5.83
CA PHE A 654 -38.88 -11.66 7.22
C PHE A 654 -38.16 -10.37 7.60
N ALA A 655 -37.30 -9.82 6.73
CA ALA A 655 -36.62 -8.56 6.96
C ALA A 655 -37.63 -7.40 7.06
N ASP A 656 -38.51 -7.26 6.08
CA ASP A 656 -39.56 -6.23 6.01
C ASP A 656 -40.49 -6.29 7.23
N THR A 657 -40.97 -7.48 7.60
CA THR A 657 -41.86 -7.68 8.77
C THR A 657 -41.22 -7.22 10.09
N ASN A 658 -39.89 -7.27 10.19
CA ASN A 658 -39.15 -6.86 11.38
C ASN A 658 -38.49 -5.47 11.23
N GLY A 659 -38.65 -4.79 10.09
CA GLY A 659 -37.98 -3.52 9.79
C GLY A 659 -36.45 -3.64 9.81
N PHE A 660 -35.92 -4.71 9.20
CA PHE A 660 -34.49 -4.99 9.09
C PHE A 660 -33.98 -4.68 7.67
N ASP A 661 -32.75 -4.16 7.59
CA ASP A 661 -32.11 -3.84 6.32
C ASP A 661 -31.42 -5.09 5.73
N VAL A 662 -31.89 -5.55 4.57
CA VAL A 662 -31.10 -6.49 3.75
C VAL A 662 -29.95 -5.69 3.14
N GLN A 663 -28.71 -6.11 3.42
CA GLN A 663 -27.56 -5.34 2.97
C GLN A 663 -27.24 -5.64 1.51
N ASN A 664 -26.97 -4.57 0.76
CA ASN A 664 -26.48 -4.66 -0.59
C ASN A 664 -24.99 -5.04 -0.63
N ILE A 665 -24.63 -5.99 -1.50
CA ILE A 665 -23.25 -6.29 -1.85
C ILE A 665 -23.08 -6.29 -3.38
N ASP A 666 -22.15 -5.46 -3.84
CA ASP A 666 -21.78 -5.35 -5.25
C ASP A 666 -20.25 -5.25 -5.33
N ILE A 667 -19.59 -6.41 -5.32
CA ILE A 667 -18.14 -6.55 -5.44
C ILE A 667 -17.82 -7.75 -6.31
N VAL A 668 -16.75 -7.64 -7.09
CA VAL A 668 -16.19 -8.80 -7.78
C VAL A 668 -15.33 -9.59 -6.79
N LYS A 669 -15.52 -10.90 -6.78
CA LYS A 669 -14.68 -11.86 -6.05
C LYS A 669 -13.64 -12.43 -7.00
N HIS A 670 -12.41 -12.54 -6.54
CA HIS A 670 -11.29 -13.00 -7.35
C HIS A 670 -10.68 -14.25 -6.72
N MET A 671 -10.08 -15.11 -7.55
CA MET A 671 -9.25 -16.20 -7.05
C MET A 671 -7.97 -16.39 -7.87
N ASN A 672 -6.89 -16.75 -7.18
CA ASN A 672 -5.61 -17.13 -7.75
C ASN A 672 -5.46 -18.66 -7.69
N ALA A 673 -5.61 -19.35 -8.82
CA ALA A 673 -5.26 -20.77 -8.93
C ALA A 673 -3.74 -20.88 -9.18
N ASP A 674 -2.97 -20.97 -8.09
CA ASP A 674 -1.51 -20.83 -8.01
C ASP A 674 -1.00 -21.32 -6.64
N GLN A 675 0.29 -21.22 -6.35
CA GLN A 675 0.86 -21.35 -5.00
C GLN A 675 0.15 -20.39 -4.03
N PRO A 676 -0.44 -20.88 -2.93
CA PRO A 676 -1.27 -20.06 -2.06
C PRO A 676 -0.46 -19.28 -1.01
N THR A 677 -1.01 -18.16 -0.51
CA THR A 677 -0.44 -17.37 0.60
C THR A 677 -0.32 -18.15 1.92
N CYS A 678 -1.15 -19.17 2.14
CA CYS A 678 -1.12 -20.01 3.33
C CYS A 678 -1.75 -21.38 3.05
N GLY A 679 -1.38 -22.39 3.83
CA GLY A 679 -1.96 -23.73 3.72
C GLY A 679 -1.93 -24.31 2.31
N TRP A 680 -3.05 -24.89 1.88
CA TRP A 680 -3.29 -25.26 0.48
C TRP A 680 -4.37 -24.40 -0.19
N GLY A 681 -5.14 -23.67 0.61
CA GLY A 681 -6.02 -22.58 0.23
C GLY A 681 -5.89 -21.46 1.27
N CYS A 682 -6.06 -20.22 0.83
CA CYS A 682 -5.89 -19.06 1.69
C CYS A 682 -6.86 -17.93 1.32
N SER A 683 -7.90 -17.76 2.12
CA SER A 683 -8.91 -16.70 2.00
C SER A 683 -8.35 -15.30 1.77
N GLY A 684 -9.17 -14.50 1.10
CA GLY A 684 -8.87 -13.13 0.69
C GLY A 684 -9.80 -12.67 -0.43
N ASN A 685 -9.44 -11.54 -1.05
CA ASN A 685 -9.95 -11.16 -2.37
C ASN A 685 -8.80 -10.54 -3.18
N PRO A 686 -8.03 -11.33 -3.97
CA PRO A 686 -8.26 -12.75 -4.27
C PRO A 686 -8.06 -13.70 -3.07
N TYR A 687 -8.78 -14.82 -3.04
CA TYR A 687 -8.31 -16.00 -2.31
C TYR A 687 -7.30 -16.74 -3.18
N ASP A 688 -6.33 -17.42 -2.58
CA ASP A 688 -5.34 -18.22 -3.33
C ASP A 688 -5.59 -19.72 -3.11
N ALA A 689 -5.36 -20.54 -4.12
CA ALA A 689 -5.65 -21.98 -4.10
C ALA A 689 -4.62 -22.83 -4.86
N GLY A 690 -3.99 -23.77 -4.16
CA GLY A 690 -3.03 -24.74 -4.71
C GLY A 690 -3.66 -25.81 -5.62
N TRP A 691 -4.99 -25.86 -5.72
CA TRP A 691 -5.76 -26.76 -6.60
C TRP A 691 -6.16 -26.09 -7.94
N ASN A 692 -7.05 -26.71 -8.71
CA ASN A 692 -7.61 -26.16 -9.93
C ASN A 692 -9.05 -25.73 -9.63
N PHE A 693 -9.44 -24.53 -10.06
CA PHE A 693 -10.77 -23.97 -9.80
C PHE A 693 -11.91 -24.90 -10.25
N SER A 694 -12.97 -25.01 -9.44
CA SER A 694 -14.21 -25.66 -9.81
C SER A 694 -15.43 -24.84 -9.33
N PRO A 695 -16.44 -24.58 -10.19
CA PRO A 695 -17.66 -23.88 -9.76
C PRO A 695 -18.45 -24.55 -8.63
N ILE A 696 -18.26 -25.85 -8.44
CA ILE A 696 -18.85 -26.65 -7.34
C ILE A 696 -17.75 -27.21 -6.41
N GLY A 697 -16.54 -26.65 -6.47
CA GLY A 697 -15.40 -27.04 -5.65
C GLY A 697 -15.69 -26.82 -4.18
N HIS A 698 -15.38 -27.81 -3.33
CA HIS A 698 -15.55 -27.62 -1.89
C HIS A 698 -14.60 -26.56 -1.36
N GLY A 699 -13.31 -26.64 -1.74
CA GLY A 699 -12.28 -25.67 -1.36
C GLY A 699 -12.61 -24.26 -1.86
N ASP A 700 -12.92 -24.11 -3.15
CA ASP A 700 -13.21 -22.80 -3.76
C ASP A 700 -14.33 -22.03 -3.03
N ILE A 701 -15.44 -22.70 -2.71
CA ILE A 701 -16.58 -22.08 -2.01
C ILE A 701 -16.32 -21.98 -0.49
N HIS A 702 -15.50 -22.85 0.09
CA HIS A 702 -15.06 -22.74 1.49
C HIS A 702 -14.19 -21.49 1.70
N GLU A 703 -13.20 -21.25 0.82
CA GLU A 703 -12.31 -20.09 0.88
C GLU A 703 -13.06 -18.77 0.67
N LEU A 704 -14.02 -18.74 -0.26
CA LEU A 704 -14.97 -17.65 -0.40
C LEU A 704 -15.80 -17.45 0.89
N GLY A 705 -16.26 -18.55 1.49
CA GLY A 705 -17.07 -18.59 2.70
C GLY A 705 -16.42 -17.94 3.93
N HIS A 706 -15.09 -17.91 4.02
CA HIS A 706 -14.38 -17.14 5.05
C HIS A 706 -14.68 -15.63 5.00
N GLY A 707 -14.99 -15.10 3.81
CA GLY A 707 -15.40 -13.70 3.64
C GLY A 707 -16.87 -13.43 4.03
N LEU A 708 -17.64 -14.48 4.35
CA LEU A 708 -19.07 -14.42 4.63
C LEU A 708 -19.42 -14.87 6.06
N GLU A 709 -18.65 -15.81 6.62
CA GLU A 709 -18.92 -16.44 7.92
C GLU A 709 -18.99 -15.43 9.09
N LYS A 710 -19.76 -15.79 10.14
CA LYS A 710 -19.89 -15.01 11.36
C LYS A 710 -19.48 -15.83 12.57
N GLY A 711 -18.51 -15.33 13.33
CA GLY A 711 -18.05 -15.97 14.57
C GLY A 711 -19.15 -16.14 15.62
N LYS A 712 -20.22 -15.33 15.54
CA LYS A 712 -21.41 -15.42 16.39
C LYS A 712 -22.26 -16.67 16.15
N PHE A 713 -22.05 -17.39 15.05
CA PHE A 713 -22.82 -18.59 14.69
C PHE A 713 -22.24 -19.87 15.30
N ARG A 714 -21.05 -19.78 15.92
CA ARG A 714 -20.42 -20.89 16.63
C ARG A 714 -20.87 -20.92 18.07
N PHE A 715 -21.40 -22.05 18.55
CA PHE A 715 -21.57 -22.27 19.99
C PHE A 715 -20.20 -22.33 20.68
N GLY A 716 -20.20 -22.22 22.01
CA GLY A 716 -18.99 -22.21 22.83
C GLY A 716 -18.07 -23.41 22.53
N ASN A 717 -16.76 -23.15 22.50
CA ASN A 717 -15.69 -24.12 22.27
C ASN A 717 -15.66 -24.79 20.88
N TRP A 718 -16.54 -24.43 19.93
CA TRP A 718 -16.46 -24.93 18.54
C TRP A 718 -15.17 -24.50 17.83
N GLU A 719 -14.67 -25.39 16.97
CA GLU A 719 -13.52 -25.12 16.09
C GLU A 719 -13.75 -23.89 15.20
N GLY A 720 -12.67 -23.17 14.89
CA GLY A 720 -12.66 -22.18 13.81
C GLY A 720 -13.06 -22.83 12.48
N HIS A 721 -13.66 -22.05 11.57
CA HIS A 721 -14.08 -22.50 10.24
C HIS A 721 -15.21 -23.55 10.19
N SER A 722 -15.78 -23.94 11.34
CA SER A 722 -16.97 -24.81 11.43
C SER A 722 -18.22 -24.29 10.69
N THR A 723 -18.25 -22.99 10.35
CA THR A 723 -19.39 -22.28 9.76
C THR A 723 -19.24 -21.90 8.28
N THR A 724 -18.12 -22.22 7.62
CA THR A 724 -17.88 -21.86 6.20
C THR A 724 -18.38 -22.92 5.23
N ASN A 725 -18.40 -24.18 5.68
CA ASN A 725 -18.86 -25.31 4.87
C ASN A 725 -20.31 -25.17 4.40
N PHE A 726 -21.12 -24.35 5.08
CA PHE A 726 -22.53 -24.12 4.76
C PHE A 726 -22.71 -23.57 3.34
N TYR A 727 -21.86 -22.61 2.93
CA TYR A 727 -21.90 -22.00 1.59
C TYR A 727 -21.60 -23.03 0.50
N SER A 728 -20.63 -23.91 0.72
CA SER A 728 -20.30 -25.00 -0.20
C SER A 728 -21.45 -26.01 -0.28
N TYR A 729 -22.04 -26.38 0.85
CA TYR A 729 -23.14 -27.35 0.88
C TYR A 729 -24.42 -26.83 0.25
N HIS A 730 -24.79 -25.58 0.49
CA HIS A 730 -25.94 -24.91 -0.13
C HIS A 730 -25.80 -24.88 -1.65
N SER A 731 -24.65 -24.42 -2.14
CA SER A 731 -24.38 -24.31 -3.58
C SER A 731 -24.36 -25.68 -4.26
N LYS A 732 -23.80 -26.69 -3.59
CA LYS A 732 -23.82 -28.11 -4.03
C LYS A 732 -25.23 -28.71 -4.00
N TYR A 733 -26.03 -28.41 -2.99
CA TYR A 733 -27.43 -28.80 -2.89
C TYR A 733 -28.24 -28.26 -4.07
N HIS A 734 -28.11 -26.96 -4.37
CA HIS A 734 -28.72 -26.37 -5.55
C HIS A 734 -28.19 -26.94 -6.87
N TYR A 735 -26.90 -27.27 -6.99
CA TYR A 735 -26.40 -27.98 -8.17
C TYR A 735 -27.09 -29.34 -8.39
N PHE A 736 -27.40 -30.08 -7.32
CA PHE A 736 -28.21 -31.30 -7.43
C PHE A 736 -29.66 -31.01 -7.84
N LEU A 737 -30.30 -29.95 -7.33
CA LEU A 737 -31.65 -29.55 -7.74
C LEU A 737 -31.69 -29.09 -9.21
N ASP A 738 -30.74 -28.25 -9.62
CA ASP A 738 -30.66 -27.61 -10.94
C ASP A 738 -30.28 -28.63 -12.04
N THR A 739 -29.57 -29.73 -11.71
CA THR A 739 -29.01 -30.66 -12.71
C THR A 739 -29.29 -32.16 -12.51
N GLY A 740 -29.74 -32.58 -11.32
CA GLY A 740 -29.85 -33.99 -10.92
C GLY A 740 -28.52 -34.75 -10.75
N LYS A 741 -27.37 -34.12 -10.99
CA LYS A 741 -26.03 -34.74 -10.88
C LYS A 741 -25.59 -34.82 -9.42
N ASP A 742 -24.77 -35.83 -9.09
CA ASP A 742 -24.31 -36.01 -7.71
C ASP A 742 -23.51 -34.78 -7.22
N PRO A 743 -23.87 -34.19 -6.07
CA PRO A 743 -23.28 -32.94 -5.60
C PRO A 743 -21.97 -33.13 -4.82
N SER A 744 -21.57 -34.38 -4.52
CA SER A 744 -20.31 -34.71 -3.84
C SER A 744 -20.05 -33.86 -2.58
N CYS A 745 -21.06 -33.71 -1.73
CA CYS A 745 -20.90 -33.14 -0.38
C CYS A 745 -20.07 -34.04 0.53
N GLN A 746 -19.39 -33.44 1.50
CA GLN A 746 -18.70 -34.17 2.57
C GLN A 746 -19.70 -34.98 3.41
N SER A 747 -19.24 -36.11 3.97
CA SER A 747 -20.06 -36.94 4.85
C SER A 747 -20.10 -36.36 6.26
N LEU A 748 -21.31 -36.20 6.82
CA LEU A 748 -21.56 -35.73 8.18
C LEU A 748 -22.01 -36.88 9.10
N PRO A 749 -21.68 -36.84 10.40
CA PRO A 749 -21.81 -37.99 11.30
C PRO A 749 -23.21 -38.12 11.94
N PHE A 750 -24.29 -38.08 11.15
CA PHE A 750 -25.67 -38.05 11.68
C PHE A 750 -26.03 -39.23 12.60
N GLU A 751 -25.72 -40.48 12.19
CA GLU A 751 -25.99 -41.66 13.02
C GLU A 751 -25.27 -41.59 14.38
N ALA A 752 -23.99 -41.22 14.38
CA ALA A 752 -23.19 -41.12 15.59
C ALA A 752 -23.73 -40.04 16.53
N LEU A 753 -24.13 -38.88 15.99
CA LEU A 753 -24.76 -37.81 16.76
C LEU A 753 -26.12 -38.25 17.33
N PHE A 754 -26.97 -38.91 16.53
CA PHE A 754 -28.24 -39.45 17.02
C PHE A 754 -28.03 -40.43 18.17
N ASN A 755 -27.12 -41.40 18.01
CA ASN A 755 -26.83 -42.40 19.04
C ASN A 755 -26.30 -41.76 20.33
N ILE A 756 -25.43 -40.75 20.23
CA ILE A 756 -24.94 -39.97 21.39
C ILE A 756 -26.08 -39.23 22.11
N LEU A 757 -26.97 -38.55 21.36
CA LEU A 757 -28.13 -37.85 21.93
C LEU A 757 -29.16 -38.82 22.55
N ASN A 758 -29.31 -40.00 21.96
CA ASN A 758 -30.23 -41.02 22.45
C ASN A 758 -29.66 -41.68 23.72
N ASP A 759 -28.36 -41.96 23.77
CA ASP A 759 -27.69 -42.47 24.97
C ASP A 759 -27.73 -41.48 26.14
N SER A 760 -27.66 -40.17 25.90
CA SER A 760 -27.73 -39.17 26.99
C SER A 760 -29.05 -39.23 27.77
N ARG A 761 -30.16 -39.68 27.15
CA ARG A 761 -31.47 -39.87 27.81
C ARG A 761 -31.49 -41.01 28.83
N LYS A 762 -30.46 -41.85 28.87
CA LYS A 762 -30.29 -42.94 29.85
C LYS A 762 -29.55 -42.47 31.09
N GLU A 763 -28.93 -41.28 31.04
CA GLU A 763 -28.11 -40.72 32.10
C GLU A 763 -28.91 -39.82 33.05
N ALA A 764 -28.40 -39.65 34.27
CA ALA A 764 -29.03 -38.80 35.28
C ALA A 764 -28.93 -37.29 34.96
N ASP A 765 -27.90 -36.89 34.20
CA ASP A 765 -27.71 -35.54 33.68
C ASP A 765 -27.37 -35.64 32.17
N PRO A 766 -28.39 -35.57 31.29
CA PRO A 766 -28.18 -35.66 29.84
C PRO A 766 -27.32 -34.51 29.29
N VAL A 767 -27.37 -33.32 29.90
CA VAL A 767 -26.63 -32.15 29.44
C VAL A 767 -25.14 -32.34 29.74
N ALA A 768 -24.80 -32.66 30.99
CA ALA A 768 -23.42 -32.94 31.37
C ALA A 768 -22.83 -34.13 30.59
N PHE A 769 -23.63 -35.15 30.24
CA PHE A 769 -23.16 -36.22 29.37
C PHE A 769 -22.75 -35.72 27.98
N ILE A 770 -23.56 -34.84 27.35
CA ILE A 770 -23.27 -34.29 26.01
C ILE A 770 -22.10 -33.31 26.05
N GLU A 771 -22.02 -32.44 27.06
CA GLU A 771 -20.87 -31.53 27.24
C GLU A 771 -19.55 -32.32 27.33
N ASN A 772 -19.54 -33.44 28.07
CA ASN A 772 -18.39 -34.35 28.19
C ASN A 772 -18.06 -35.15 26.90
N LYS A 773 -18.86 -35.05 25.83
CA LYS A 773 -18.53 -35.62 24.51
C LYS A 773 -17.71 -34.68 23.62
N GLU A 774 -17.56 -33.41 24.01
CA GLU A 774 -16.82 -32.40 23.24
C GLU A 774 -17.27 -32.39 21.77
N LEU A 775 -18.55 -32.08 21.52
CA LEU A 775 -19.14 -32.04 20.17
C LEU A 775 -18.81 -30.72 19.44
N ASN A 776 -17.53 -30.38 19.38
CA ASN A 776 -17.01 -29.09 18.89
C ASN A 776 -16.33 -29.12 17.52
N SER A 777 -16.17 -30.29 16.88
CA SER A 777 -15.59 -30.37 15.53
C SER A 777 -16.44 -29.67 14.46
N TRP A 778 -15.81 -29.22 13.36
CA TRP A 778 -16.52 -28.63 12.22
C TRP A 778 -17.67 -29.49 11.69
N SER A 779 -17.51 -30.81 11.69
CA SER A 779 -18.49 -31.75 11.15
C SER A 779 -19.72 -31.89 12.05
N TYR A 780 -19.53 -31.76 13.36
CA TYR A 780 -20.63 -31.75 14.33
C TYR A 780 -21.41 -30.44 14.23
N GLY A 781 -20.70 -29.31 14.19
CA GLY A 781 -21.34 -28.00 14.06
C GLY A 781 -22.18 -27.85 12.79
N ALA A 782 -21.67 -28.35 11.66
CA ALA A 782 -22.43 -28.39 10.42
C ALA A 782 -23.64 -29.32 10.48
N ALA A 783 -23.48 -30.53 11.01
CA ALA A 783 -24.60 -31.46 11.20
C ALA A 783 -25.70 -30.85 12.09
N MET A 784 -25.34 -30.17 13.18
CA MET A 784 -26.29 -29.51 14.09
C MET A 784 -27.08 -28.40 13.40
N TYR A 785 -26.43 -27.52 12.63
CA TYR A 785 -27.15 -26.50 11.86
C TYR A 785 -28.08 -27.11 10.82
N ILE A 786 -27.63 -28.14 10.09
CA ILE A 786 -28.47 -28.86 9.12
C ILE A 786 -29.67 -29.51 9.80
N GLN A 787 -29.52 -30.07 11.01
CA GLN A 787 -30.64 -30.58 11.81
C GLN A 787 -31.63 -29.45 12.19
N MET A 788 -31.16 -28.23 12.51
CA MET A 788 -32.04 -27.08 12.75
C MET A 788 -32.78 -26.63 11.48
N MET A 789 -32.14 -26.69 10.31
CA MET A 789 -32.76 -26.41 9.02
C MET A 789 -33.88 -27.42 8.71
N MET A 790 -33.58 -28.72 8.88
CA MET A 790 -34.56 -29.82 8.73
C MET A 790 -35.73 -29.66 9.72
N ALA A 791 -35.44 -29.28 10.98
CA ALA A 791 -36.45 -29.04 12.00
C ALA A 791 -37.43 -27.90 11.65
N ALA A 792 -36.92 -26.75 11.22
CA ALA A 792 -37.76 -25.61 10.86
C ALA A 792 -38.59 -25.87 9.60
N GLN A 793 -38.05 -26.63 8.64
CA GLN A 793 -38.76 -27.07 7.43
C GLN A 793 -39.89 -28.07 7.76
N ASP A 794 -39.63 -29.10 8.57
CA ASP A 794 -40.65 -30.08 9.01
C ASP A 794 -41.80 -29.45 9.81
N LYS A 795 -41.51 -28.38 10.56
CA LYS A 795 -42.55 -27.60 11.27
C LYS A 795 -43.24 -26.56 10.39
N GLY A 796 -42.82 -26.41 9.12
CA GLY A 796 -43.40 -25.45 8.18
C GLY A 796 -43.20 -23.99 8.57
N THR A 797 -42.23 -23.68 9.45
CA THR A 797 -41.87 -22.30 9.81
C THR A 797 -40.79 -21.72 8.88
N LEU A 798 -40.12 -22.60 8.11
CA LEU A 798 -39.40 -22.28 6.88
C LEU A 798 -39.96 -23.15 5.74
N SER A 799 -40.03 -22.59 4.53
CA SER A 799 -40.37 -23.35 3.31
C SER A 799 -39.17 -24.06 2.72
N ASP A 800 -37.98 -23.45 2.84
CA ASP A 800 -36.68 -24.08 2.65
C ASP A 800 -35.84 -23.87 3.92
N GLY A 801 -35.44 -24.98 4.55
CA GLY A 801 -34.64 -24.96 5.77
C GLY A 801 -33.33 -24.15 5.65
N TRP A 802 -32.73 -24.05 4.46
CA TRP A 802 -31.51 -23.24 4.25
C TRP A 802 -31.73 -21.75 4.53
N MET A 803 -32.97 -21.25 4.43
CA MET A 803 -33.31 -19.84 4.69
C MET A 803 -33.14 -19.41 6.16
N LEU A 804 -32.86 -20.36 7.06
CA LEU A 804 -32.42 -20.09 8.44
C LEU A 804 -31.18 -19.18 8.47
N LEU A 805 -30.16 -19.47 7.66
CA LEU A 805 -28.88 -18.73 7.68
C LEU A 805 -28.99 -17.30 7.14
N PRO A 806 -29.64 -17.01 5.99
CA PRO A 806 -29.89 -15.65 5.52
C PRO A 806 -30.56 -14.77 6.58
N ARG A 807 -31.62 -15.29 7.23
CA ARG A 807 -32.33 -14.58 8.31
C ARG A 807 -31.41 -14.32 9.51
N LEU A 808 -30.59 -15.31 9.89
CA LEU A 808 -29.63 -15.18 11.00
C LEU A 808 -28.52 -14.16 10.68
N HIS A 809 -28.08 -14.08 9.43
CA HIS A 809 -27.12 -13.06 8.96
C HIS A 809 -27.70 -11.65 8.99
N ILE A 810 -28.93 -11.45 8.52
CA ILE A 810 -29.63 -10.15 8.60
C ILE A 810 -29.76 -9.74 10.06
N MET A 811 -30.24 -10.65 10.93
CA MET A 811 -30.40 -10.42 12.36
C MET A 811 -29.07 -10.14 13.09
N GLU A 812 -27.96 -10.77 12.71
CA GLU A 812 -26.63 -10.50 13.27
C GLU A 812 -26.15 -9.07 12.98
N ARG A 813 -26.31 -8.63 11.73
CA ARG A 813 -25.91 -7.29 11.28
C ARG A 813 -26.78 -6.20 11.91
N GLU A 814 -28.09 -6.42 11.98
CA GLU A 814 -29.04 -5.56 12.69
C GLU A 814 -28.72 -5.44 14.18
N PHE A 815 -28.45 -6.57 14.86
CA PHE A 815 -28.02 -6.57 16.26
C PHE A 815 -26.73 -5.76 16.46
N TRP A 816 -25.76 -5.91 15.56
CA TRP A 816 -24.50 -5.17 15.63
C TRP A 816 -24.72 -3.65 15.45
N GLN A 817 -25.58 -3.22 14.52
CA GLN A 817 -25.96 -1.80 14.38
C GLN A 817 -26.75 -1.28 15.59
N ALA A 818 -27.64 -2.10 16.15
CA ALA A 818 -28.44 -1.78 17.34
C ALA A 818 -27.55 -1.53 18.57
N THR A 819 -26.51 -2.34 18.77
CA THR A 819 -25.63 -2.23 19.96
C THR A 819 -24.64 -1.06 19.96
N ARG A 820 -24.56 -0.28 18.86
CA ARG A 820 -23.65 0.88 18.73
C ARG A 820 -23.95 2.02 19.71
N ASN A 821 -25.23 2.29 20.02
CA ASN A 821 -25.64 3.33 20.96
C ASN A 821 -27.04 2.99 21.55
N ASP A 822 -27.43 3.65 22.64
CA ASP A 822 -28.66 3.32 23.38
C ASP A 822 -29.95 3.65 22.61
N GLU A 823 -29.92 4.61 21.68
CA GLU A 823 -31.06 4.99 20.82
C GLU A 823 -31.34 3.91 19.76
N ASN A 824 -30.32 3.50 19.01
CA ASN A 824 -30.39 2.37 18.09
C ASN A 824 -30.89 1.11 18.79
N TRP A 825 -30.41 0.84 20.01
CA TRP A 825 -30.84 -0.31 20.80
C TRP A 825 -32.32 -0.21 21.19
N ALA A 826 -32.75 0.94 21.73
CA ALA A 826 -34.14 1.17 22.12
C ALA A 826 -35.11 0.99 20.94
N ASN A 827 -34.71 1.43 19.74
CA ASN A 827 -35.51 1.34 18.52
C ASN A 827 -35.60 -0.08 17.92
N LYS A 828 -34.56 -0.93 18.08
CA LYS A 828 -34.48 -2.23 17.40
C LYS A 828 -34.62 -3.46 18.30
N LYS A 829 -34.44 -3.33 19.63
CA LYS A 829 -34.38 -4.49 20.55
C LYS A 829 -35.62 -5.40 20.51
N ASP A 830 -36.81 -4.84 20.31
CA ASP A 830 -38.07 -5.59 20.33
C ASP A 830 -38.24 -6.39 19.03
N ALA A 831 -37.94 -5.78 17.87
CA ALA A 831 -37.88 -6.47 16.59
C ALA A 831 -36.83 -7.60 16.60
N LEU A 832 -35.66 -7.35 17.20
CA LEU A 832 -34.61 -8.35 17.40
C LEU A 832 -34.97 -9.45 18.42
N GLY A 833 -36.03 -9.30 19.23
CA GLY A 833 -36.40 -10.28 20.25
C GLY A 833 -35.57 -10.23 21.54
N PHE A 834 -34.99 -9.08 21.88
CA PHE A 834 -34.20 -8.81 23.09
C PHE A 834 -34.82 -7.74 24.00
N SER A 835 -36.16 -7.63 24.03
CA SER A 835 -36.93 -6.64 24.80
C SER A 835 -36.50 -6.47 26.27
N ASN A 836 -36.11 -7.56 26.94
CA ASN A 836 -35.74 -7.61 28.35
C ASN A 836 -34.26 -7.29 28.61
N PHE A 837 -33.48 -6.96 27.58
CA PHE A 837 -32.07 -6.59 27.70
C PHE A 837 -31.88 -5.08 27.51
N ASN A 838 -31.01 -4.47 28.32
CA ASN A 838 -30.38 -3.20 27.96
C ASN A 838 -29.19 -3.43 27.02
N ARG A 839 -28.70 -2.37 26.38
CA ARG A 839 -27.65 -2.45 25.36
C ARG A 839 -26.35 -3.07 25.87
N THR A 840 -25.96 -2.75 27.12
CA THR A 840 -24.74 -3.25 27.75
C THR A 840 -24.84 -4.75 28.02
N GLU A 841 -25.99 -5.21 28.52
CA GLU A 841 -26.26 -6.64 28.74
C GLU A 841 -26.28 -7.40 27.41
N ALA A 842 -26.96 -6.88 26.39
CA ALA A 842 -27.01 -7.49 25.06
C ALA A 842 -25.61 -7.59 24.43
N GLY A 843 -24.79 -6.52 24.54
CA GLY A 843 -23.41 -6.50 24.07
C GLY A 843 -22.46 -7.44 24.83
N ALA A 844 -22.86 -7.91 26.02
CA ALA A 844 -22.08 -8.83 26.86
C ALA A 844 -22.54 -10.31 26.74
N LEU A 845 -23.56 -10.60 25.94
CA LEU A 845 -24.03 -11.97 25.72
C LEU A 845 -22.95 -12.85 25.09
N ASN A 846 -22.76 -14.05 25.64
CA ASN A 846 -21.99 -15.10 24.98
C ASN A 846 -22.77 -15.66 23.77
N ASN A 847 -22.07 -16.42 22.91
CA ASN A 847 -22.67 -16.97 21.70
C ASN A 847 -23.84 -17.93 21.98
N ASN A 848 -23.80 -18.76 23.04
CA ASN A 848 -24.86 -19.72 23.33
C ASN A 848 -26.17 -19.01 23.66
N ASP A 849 -26.12 -18.01 24.53
CA ASP A 849 -27.29 -17.20 24.92
C ASP A 849 -27.82 -16.36 23.76
N TRP A 850 -26.92 -15.75 22.97
CA TRP A 850 -27.33 -15.00 21.79
C TRP A 850 -27.96 -15.90 20.73
N LEU A 851 -27.38 -17.08 20.45
CA LEU A 851 -27.92 -18.05 19.50
C LEU A 851 -29.24 -18.65 19.98
N ASN A 852 -29.44 -18.87 21.27
CA ASN A 852 -30.71 -19.39 21.76
C ASN A 852 -31.87 -18.41 21.47
N ILE A 853 -31.64 -17.11 21.66
CA ILE A 853 -32.61 -16.05 21.30
C ILE A 853 -32.71 -15.90 19.79
N ALA A 854 -31.59 -15.79 19.08
CA ALA A 854 -31.55 -15.49 17.65
C ALA A 854 -32.10 -16.63 16.79
N LEU A 855 -31.70 -17.89 17.06
CA LEU A 855 -32.26 -19.06 16.39
C LEU A 855 -33.77 -19.14 16.63
N SER A 856 -34.24 -18.94 17.86
CA SER A 856 -35.68 -18.93 18.15
C SER A 856 -36.42 -17.85 17.35
N LYS A 857 -35.85 -16.65 17.25
CA LYS A 857 -36.42 -15.55 16.47
C LYS A 857 -36.43 -15.82 14.96
N VAL A 858 -35.40 -16.43 14.37
CA VAL A 858 -35.37 -16.64 12.90
C VAL A 858 -36.13 -17.88 12.44
N THR A 859 -36.23 -18.93 13.28
CA THR A 859 -37.04 -20.13 13.01
C THR A 859 -38.50 -19.99 13.44
N GLN A 860 -38.85 -18.95 14.21
CA GLN A 860 -40.17 -18.77 14.83
C GLN A 860 -40.59 -19.94 15.74
N LEU A 861 -39.63 -20.64 16.33
CA LEU A 861 -39.81 -21.73 17.27
C LEU A 861 -39.09 -21.42 18.59
N ASP A 862 -39.60 -21.86 19.72
CA ASP A 862 -38.86 -21.82 20.98
C ASP A 862 -37.81 -22.96 20.97
N MET A 863 -36.55 -22.58 20.75
CA MET A 863 -35.42 -23.50 20.59
C MET A 863 -34.79 -23.93 21.92
N ARG A 864 -35.32 -23.52 23.09
CA ARG A 864 -34.67 -23.76 24.39
C ARG A 864 -34.45 -25.25 24.67
N GLN A 865 -35.51 -26.06 24.55
CA GLN A 865 -35.42 -27.51 24.79
C GLN A 865 -34.56 -28.19 23.73
N TYR A 866 -34.76 -27.83 22.46
CA TYR A 866 -33.98 -28.35 21.34
C TYR A 866 -32.47 -28.10 21.49
N LEU A 867 -32.05 -26.90 21.88
CA LEU A 867 -30.63 -26.58 22.10
C LEU A 867 -30.09 -27.20 23.40
N THR A 868 -30.94 -27.37 24.42
CA THR A 868 -30.56 -28.11 25.65
C THR A 868 -30.27 -29.59 25.35
N MET A 869 -31.06 -30.24 24.47
CA MET A 869 -30.77 -31.60 23.97
C MET A 869 -29.37 -31.69 23.37
N TRP A 870 -28.93 -30.66 22.64
CA TRP A 870 -27.60 -30.59 22.03
C TRP A 870 -26.47 -30.19 23.00
N GLY A 871 -26.74 -30.03 24.31
CA GLY A 871 -25.75 -29.61 25.30
C GLY A 871 -25.50 -28.09 25.32
N PHE A 872 -26.42 -27.28 24.81
CA PHE A 872 -26.33 -25.81 24.81
C PHE A 872 -27.51 -25.15 25.54
N PRO A 873 -27.66 -25.36 26.86
CA PRO A 873 -28.67 -24.66 27.65
C PRO A 873 -28.38 -23.15 27.67
N ALA A 874 -29.43 -22.33 27.58
CA ALA A 874 -29.32 -20.89 27.75
C ALA A 874 -29.43 -20.49 29.22
N GLY A 875 -28.59 -19.53 29.63
CA GLY A 875 -28.64 -18.89 30.94
C GLY A 875 -29.99 -18.24 31.23
N THR A 876 -30.28 -18.04 32.51
CA THR A 876 -31.62 -17.68 33.02
C THR A 876 -32.25 -16.47 32.31
N GLN A 877 -31.48 -15.42 32.03
CA GLN A 877 -31.99 -14.21 31.37
C GLN A 877 -32.36 -14.45 29.90
N ALA A 878 -31.55 -15.19 29.15
CA ALA A 878 -31.83 -15.56 27.77
C ALA A 878 -33.00 -16.55 27.67
N SER A 879 -33.03 -17.54 28.57
CA SER A 879 -34.15 -18.48 28.72
C SER A 879 -35.48 -17.79 29.07
N ALA A 880 -35.45 -16.70 29.84
CA ALA A 880 -36.62 -15.87 30.14
C ALA A 880 -37.02 -14.97 28.94
N GLN A 881 -36.06 -14.47 28.17
CA GLN A 881 -36.33 -13.72 26.95
C GLN A 881 -37.01 -14.57 25.87
N VAL A 882 -36.53 -15.80 25.62
CA VAL A 882 -37.20 -16.69 24.66
C VAL A 882 -38.60 -17.08 25.14
N ALA A 883 -38.80 -17.29 26.46
CA ALA A 883 -40.14 -17.49 27.02
C ALA A 883 -41.11 -16.34 26.68
N ALA A 884 -40.62 -15.09 26.75
CA ALA A 884 -41.42 -13.90 26.46
C ALA A 884 -41.84 -13.79 24.99
N LEU A 885 -41.09 -14.41 24.05
CA LEU A 885 -41.47 -14.45 22.62
C LEU A 885 -42.72 -15.31 22.36
N SER A 886 -43.12 -16.18 23.30
CA SER A 886 -44.35 -16.99 23.22
C SER A 886 -44.46 -17.87 21.96
N LEU A 887 -43.33 -18.37 21.47
CA LEU A 887 -43.22 -19.18 20.25
C LEU A 887 -43.63 -20.65 20.49
N PRO A 888 -44.08 -21.39 19.46
CA PRO A 888 -44.29 -22.83 19.55
C PRO A 888 -42.99 -23.58 19.90
N ALA A 889 -43.04 -24.49 20.88
CA ALA A 889 -41.86 -25.24 21.32
C ALA A 889 -41.33 -26.19 20.23
N MET A 890 -40.04 -26.11 19.91
CA MET A 890 -39.38 -27.12 19.09
C MET A 890 -39.16 -28.39 19.92
N SER A 891 -39.74 -29.51 19.48
CA SER A 891 -39.62 -30.81 20.13
C SER A 891 -38.21 -31.38 20.02
N GLU A 892 -37.84 -32.27 20.95
CA GLU A 892 -36.55 -32.97 20.98
C GLU A 892 -36.48 -34.07 19.90
N THR A 893 -36.42 -33.64 18.64
CA THR A 893 -36.49 -34.46 17.42
C THR A 893 -35.17 -34.42 16.67
N PHE A 894 -34.77 -35.56 16.09
CA PHE A 894 -33.63 -35.68 15.18
C PHE A 894 -34.11 -36.15 13.80
N TYR A 895 -33.42 -35.79 12.73
CA TYR A 895 -33.80 -36.09 11.35
C TYR A 895 -32.80 -37.07 10.70
N ALA A 896 -33.26 -38.27 10.36
CA ALA A 896 -32.41 -39.33 9.85
C ALA A 896 -31.95 -39.05 8.41
N SER A 897 -30.64 -38.92 8.22
CA SER A 897 -29.99 -38.78 6.92
C SER A 897 -28.74 -39.67 6.82
N THR A 898 -28.48 -40.22 5.64
CA THR A 898 -27.13 -40.71 5.32
C THR A 898 -26.15 -39.53 5.36
N GLY A 899 -24.84 -39.83 5.51
CA GLY A 899 -23.85 -38.79 5.75
C GLY A 899 -23.79 -37.66 4.71
N ASN A 900 -24.14 -37.94 3.44
CA ASN A 900 -24.24 -36.94 2.37
C ASN A 900 -25.70 -36.68 1.90
N GLY A 901 -26.70 -37.35 2.49
CA GLY A 901 -28.10 -37.31 2.05
C GLY A 901 -28.80 -35.95 2.22
N PHE A 902 -28.30 -35.11 3.14
CA PHE A 902 -28.76 -33.74 3.34
C PHE A 902 -28.57 -32.85 2.10
N CYS A 903 -27.51 -33.13 1.34
CA CYS A 903 -27.12 -32.39 0.14
C CYS A 903 -28.00 -32.76 -1.09
N LYS A 904 -29.03 -33.60 -0.89
CA LYS A 904 -30.01 -34.00 -1.91
C LYS A 904 -31.46 -33.73 -1.48
N GLY A 905 -31.66 -32.94 -0.42
CA GLY A 905 -32.98 -32.62 0.16
C GLY A 905 -32.92 -32.57 1.68
N LEU A 906 -33.68 -31.65 2.28
CA LEU A 906 -33.80 -31.54 3.75
C LEU A 906 -35.00 -32.31 4.32
N ASP A 907 -35.96 -32.75 3.49
CA ASP A 907 -37.01 -33.66 3.94
C ASP A 907 -36.40 -35.01 4.34
N LYS A 908 -36.57 -35.38 5.62
CA LYS A 908 -35.93 -36.53 6.27
C LYS A 908 -36.85 -37.10 7.34
N THR A 909 -36.66 -38.38 7.68
CA THR A 909 -37.50 -39.07 8.67
C THR A 909 -37.22 -38.52 10.08
N PRO A 910 -38.22 -37.96 10.78
CA PRO A 910 -38.06 -37.53 12.17
C PRO A 910 -37.96 -38.74 13.11
N LEU A 911 -37.13 -38.60 14.14
CA LEU A 911 -36.85 -39.57 15.20
C LEU A 911 -37.00 -38.89 16.55
N SER A 912 -37.62 -39.59 17.50
CA SER A 912 -37.62 -39.21 18.91
C SER A 912 -36.25 -39.44 19.52
N VAL A 913 -35.74 -38.47 20.29
CA VAL A 913 -34.54 -38.66 21.12
C VAL A 913 -34.98 -39.04 22.54
N ASP A 914 -35.32 -40.32 22.73
CA ASP A 914 -36.05 -40.83 23.91
C ASP A 914 -35.31 -41.92 24.72
N GLY A 915 -34.11 -42.33 24.29
CA GLY A 915 -33.33 -43.41 24.89
C GLY A 915 -33.63 -44.82 24.38
N SER A 916 -34.61 -44.98 23.48
CA SER A 916 -35.11 -46.26 23.00
C SER A 916 -35.27 -46.36 21.48
N THR A 917 -35.49 -45.24 20.79
CA THR A 917 -35.61 -45.16 19.34
C THR A 917 -34.30 -45.60 18.66
N VAL A 918 -34.40 -46.39 17.58
CA VAL A 918 -33.27 -46.98 16.86
C VAL A 918 -33.04 -46.25 15.54
N TRP A 919 -31.78 -46.12 15.13
CA TRP A 919 -31.41 -45.52 13.85
C TRP A 919 -32.00 -46.32 12.65
N PRO A 920 -32.62 -45.67 11.64
CA PRO A 920 -33.42 -46.35 10.62
C PRO A 920 -32.75 -46.53 9.24
N LEU A 921 -31.51 -46.09 9.04
CA LEU A 921 -30.83 -46.04 7.71
C LEU A 921 -29.59 -46.94 7.63
#